data_AF-A0A0Q8P369-F1
#
_entry.id   AF-A0A0Q8P369-F1
#
_cell.length_a   1.000
_cell.length_b   1.000
_cell.length_c   1.000
_cell.angle_alpha   90.00
_cell.angle_beta   90.00
_cell.angle_gamma   90.00
#
_symmetry.space_group_name_H-M   'P 1'
#
loop_
_entity.id
_entity.type
_entity.pdbx_description
1 polymer ?
#
loop_
_entity_poly.entity_id
_entity_poly.type
_entity_poly.pdbx_seq_one_letter_code
_entity_poly.pdbx_strand_id
1 'polypeptide(L)'
;MPDFSAMVMRPTPVLRDRDVLLAEVGRLGSGRASDAVRASIAEIELAVQAADSEAERGAYDAALSGYRRARGLVFRLLHPEFNVSQWVRERHAVALPTGADMERSLLETGARLVSTLLPEYAESPALIKMSVGEPVDERLARYTGSGFRRESTGDELLEAAAQQAITLLADGKAGQAVPVLQEALRSASGQDATPHALASMQLNLAAALLQDGSPGPAGKAAARAARSFEDAGDQVGRAQALHTQAVGAWADGDSGTARELFVQVDEVLRERDGLLQRASASDGHHPSDGHQPVGEAGGLALRAATRKVAGDGMALRLGVDAARPAFAERPGADRADVVPTALVGRNGRSPEVLDPAREHDVHTIALRLPGRVDGWHVLPAVSPAEHKAASLPWKVAIPVGQGLAEFSVHTDPGAMTEHLSELVYAGRLTAATTADLRLVSVDAASTAAYLTHLYCYALLVRCADVQHALGRYQQAEEDYLAAAGYSFLNPGSEALSLWVRLARNALEWGHACYRAEDFTGARAQYTKLVAEDSTVPAASLLFTTAGLTAPADTARDVIAHLGDRPLPELQWEIAQHLLSALSYLVQLAEGLDFYGLLLSPIHTFEYLQSVARGFAQEAVQAEREYVNFRSRQQIEAATRRDLETMRAMARAEAQGREEQYRAAQADAAAAQRAVDLAVRRRDDAVAQRDAYAAASWTQIWSQAAATAQGMGSDSWFNEISELADKLDRGESISGERGKLAAAYTLRAGRRNREYELAKMADGIAELTAAIPVAQAQAASAQHAAKAAEIAWQAALQRVQLADAALTAFDANEFTPEAWSAMADVMRDISRDYLWRAIRIAKLMERAYNFENDAALNVIKDQYGYALANAAGSDAVLLGGDGLLADIESFTYTAITTTRRKRSRIKDVISLAAEFPAHFEQFRRTGVLAFETDLYEFDRLHPGFHQQRIEAVEVQFVGLVPEEGLNGTFAAGGVTRFRQRDGGIGQRVHQVDTMALSDFELRNDLFVYGTDTGVRGLFQGLGLGTTWELRLPRRGNNFDFARIADVQLVVYYTAEFDLGLRETVLTRPPRPGELSAVRTVNLRYDAPDAWYGFYRDSGVDFTLDPVRMPANQRDFTIESVQLRVQPRPGTDPAGMTLTVTAPGQSPVAVTSDTEGAVDLTAALPALVGTSPLGGWRLELTGGPSVTEDGVVRPDRLVSVQVGVEYSFGYPAEA
;
A
#
# COMPACT_ATOMS: atom_id res chain seq x y z
N MET A 1 -3.05 6.14 21.84
CA MET A 1 -3.57 6.23 20.46
C MET A 1 -4.01 4.84 20.05
N PRO A 2 -5.16 4.66 19.38
CA PRO A 2 -5.53 3.38 18.79
C PRO A 2 -4.54 3.02 17.67
N ASP A 3 -4.45 1.73 17.36
CA ASP A 3 -3.46 1.20 16.43
C ASP A 3 -3.85 1.47 14.97
N PHE A 4 -3.22 2.50 14.37
CA PHE A 4 -3.35 2.84 12.94
C PHE A 4 -3.07 1.64 12.00
N SER A 5 -2.39 0.58 12.48
CA SER A 5 -2.02 -0.60 11.69
C SER A 5 -3.21 -1.34 11.06
N ALA A 6 -4.43 -1.25 11.62
CA ALA A 6 -5.60 -1.91 11.03
C ALA A 6 -5.99 -1.33 9.66
N MET A 7 -5.81 -0.01 9.47
CA MET A 7 -6.08 0.68 8.21
C MET A 7 -4.96 0.47 7.17
N VAL A 8 -3.77 0.03 7.62
CA VAL A 8 -2.53 -0.08 6.83
C VAL A 8 -2.05 -1.55 6.70
N MET A 9 -2.87 -2.54 7.07
CA MET A 9 -2.48 -3.95 6.89
C MET A 9 -2.26 -4.24 5.39
N ARG A 10 -1.01 -4.52 5.00
CA ARG A 10 -0.68 -5.04 3.66
C ARG A 10 -1.16 -6.50 3.60
N PRO A 11 -2.13 -6.85 2.74
CA PRO A 11 -2.64 -8.22 2.65
C PRO A 11 -1.67 -9.19 1.97
N THR A 12 -0.60 -8.70 1.33
CA THR A 12 0.40 -9.54 0.66
C THR A 12 1.45 -10.08 1.65
N PRO A 13 1.89 -11.35 1.52
CA PRO A 13 3.02 -11.88 2.28
C PRO A 13 4.29 -11.09 2.01
N VAL A 14 5.23 -11.09 2.96
CA VAL A 14 6.58 -10.56 2.72
C VAL A 14 7.28 -11.49 1.74
N LEU A 15 7.71 -10.98 0.59
CA LEU A 15 8.31 -11.76 -0.49
C LEU A 15 9.85 -11.83 -0.37
N ARG A 16 10.47 -12.80 -1.04
CA ARG A 16 11.93 -13.02 -1.00
C ARG A 16 12.70 -11.97 -1.80
N ASP A 17 13.99 -11.82 -1.52
CA ASP A 17 14.85 -10.85 -2.21
C ASP A 17 14.87 -11.09 -3.74
N ARG A 18 14.76 -10.00 -4.51
CA ARG A 18 14.67 -10.01 -5.98
C ARG A 18 15.86 -10.70 -6.65
N ASP A 19 17.08 -10.57 -6.11
CA ASP A 19 18.28 -11.19 -6.68
C ASP A 19 18.22 -12.72 -6.56
N VAL A 20 17.70 -13.22 -5.44
CA VAL A 20 17.48 -14.67 -5.21
C VAL A 20 16.46 -15.21 -6.20
N LEU A 21 15.35 -14.48 -6.40
CA LEU A 21 14.29 -14.88 -7.33
C LEU A 21 14.78 -14.93 -8.79
N LEU A 22 15.58 -13.93 -9.22
CA LEU A 22 16.17 -13.92 -10.57
C LEU A 22 17.15 -15.08 -10.77
N ALA A 23 17.92 -15.45 -9.75
CA ALA A 23 18.82 -16.60 -9.78
C ALA A 23 18.07 -17.94 -9.85
N GLU A 24 16.88 -18.07 -9.23
CA GLU A 24 16.03 -19.26 -9.35
C GLU A 24 15.39 -19.37 -10.75
N VAL A 25 14.86 -18.27 -11.31
CA VAL A 25 14.32 -18.24 -12.69
C VAL A 25 15.39 -18.65 -13.72
N GLY A 26 16.65 -18.26 -13.52
CA GLY A 26 17.77 -18.66 -14.39
C GLY A 26 18.04 -20.17 -14.45
N ARG A 27 17.51 -20.98 -13.51
CA ARG A 27 17.76 -22.43 -13.44
C ARG A 27 16.78 -23.28 -14.26
N LEU A 28 15.79 -22.66 -14.92
CA LEU A 28 14.80 -23.34 -15.78
C LEU A 28 15.38 -24.33 -16.81
N GLY A 29 16.64 -24.12 -17.25
CA GLY A 29 17.33 -25.00 -18.20
C GLY A 29 17.96 -26.26 -17.62
N SER A 30 17.89 -26.53 -16.30
CA SER A 30 18.58 -27.68 -15.67
C SER A 30 17.95 -29.05 -15.98
N GLY A 31 16.71 -29.07 -16.45
CA GLY A 31 15.93 -30.30 -16.69
C GLY A 31 15.38 -30.97 -15.42
N ARG A 32 15.60 -30.40 -14.23
CA ARG A 32 15.11 -30.96 -12.96
C ARG A 32 13.73 -30.42 -12.60
N ALA A 33 12.85 -31.30 -12.13
CA ALA A 33 11.49 -30.94 -11.72
C ALA A 33 11.47 -29.91 -10.56
N SER A 34 12.35 -30.06 -9.57
CA SER A 34 12.43 -29.16 -8.42
C SER A 34 12.94 -27.75 -8.79
N ASP A 35 13.86 -27.63 -9.75
CA ASP A 35 14.31 -26.33 -10.26
C ASP A 35 13.22 -25.63 -11.09
N ALA A 36 12.46 -26.38 -11.90
CA ALA A 36 11.32 -25.85 -12.65
C ALA A 36 10.20 -25.34 -11.72
N VAL A 37 9.97 -26.00 -10.58
CA VAL A 37 9.05 -25.54 -9.54
C VAL A 37 9.56 -24.27 -8.86
N ARG A 38 10.83 -24.21 -8.42
CA ARG A 38 11.44 -23.00 -7.82
C ARG A 38 11.31 -21.80 -8.77
N ALA A 39 11.66 -21.98 -10.04
CA ALA A 39 11.55 -20.93 -11.05
C ALA A 39 10.10 -20.46 -11.30
N SER A 40 9.13 -21.38 -11.27
CA SER A 40 7.70 -21.04 -11.44
C SER A 40 7.16 -20.23 -10.27
N ILE A 41 7.57 -20.58 -9.04
CA ILE A 41 7.24 -19.84 -7.81
C ILE A 41 7.93 -18.46 -7.83
N ALA A 42 9.19 -18.40 -8.27
CA ALA A 42 9.92 -17.14 -8.38
C ALA A 42 9.33 -16.20 -9.46
N GLU A 43 8.77 -16.71 -10.56
CA GLU A 43 8.05 -15.87 -11.54
C GLU A 43 6.81 -15.21 -10.91
N ILE A 44 6.10 -15.92 -10.03
CA ILE A 44 4.94 -15.38 -9.30
C ILE A 44 5.38 -14.26 -8.35
N GLU A 45 6.39 -14.49 -7.51
CA GLU A 45 6.87 -13.47 -6.57
C GLU A 45 7.39 -12.21 -7.29
N LEU A 46 8.15 -12.38 -8.39
CA LEU A 46 8.63 -11.26 -9.20
C LEU A 46 7.49 -10.47 -9.86
N ALA A 47 6.40 -11.13 -10.26
CA ALA A 47 5.22 -10.46 -10.80
C ALA A 47 4.48 -9.63 -9.75
N VAL A 48 4.39 -10.12 -8.50
CA VAL A 48 3.80 -9.36 -7.38
C VAL A 48 4.68 -8.18 -6.99
N GLN A 49 5.99 -8.36 -6.85
CA GLN A 49 6.92 -7.25 -6.56
C GLN A 49 6.88 -6.15 -7.62
N ALA A 50 6.78 -6.51 -8.89
CA ALA A 50 6.63 -5.54 -9.97
C ALA A 50 5.29 -4.78 -9.85
N ALA A 51 4.19 -5.48 -9.57
CA ALA A 51 2.87 -4.88 -9.42
C ALA A 51 2.78 -3.94 -8.19
N ASP A 52 3.33 -4.35 -7.04
CA ASP A 52 3.45 -3.50 -5.84
C ASP A 52 4.25 -2.22 -6.14
N SER A 53 5.37 -2.32 -6.87
CA SER A 53 6.18 -1.15 -7.22
C SER A 53 5.47 -0.20 -8.20
N GLU A 54 4.68 -0.71 -9.15
CA GLU A 54 3.84 0.15 -10.00
C GLU A 54 2.69 0.79 -9.21
N ALA A 55 2.10 0.08 -8.24
CA ALA A 55 1.05 0.64 -7.36
C ALA A 55 1.60 1.78 -6.49
N GLU A 56 2.79 1.63 -5.91
CA GLU A 56 3.46 2.68 -5.10
C GLU A 56 3.86 3.91 -5.95
N ARG A 57 4.09 3.74 -7.25
CA ARG A 57 4.25 4.84 -8.21
C ARG A 57 2.93 5.50 -8.63
N GLY A 58 1.79 4.87 -8.30
CA GLY A 58 0.45 5.28 -8.71
C GLY A 58 0.07 4.83 -10.13
N ALA A 59 0.83 3.93 -10.77
CA ALA A 59 0.58 3.43 -12.12
C ALA A 59 -0.47 2.31 -12.11
N TYR A 60 -1.70 2.66 -11.73
CA TYR A 60 -2.75 1.70 -11.35
C TYR A 60 -3.16 0.70 -12.45
N ASP A 61 -3.31 1.08 -13.72
CA ASP A 61 -3.63 0.11 -14.78
C ASP A 61 -2.46 -0.87 -15.07
N ALA A 62 -1.21 -0.44 -14.85
CA ALA A 62 -0.04 -1.31 -14.94
C ALA A 62 0.03 -2.27 -13.74
N ALA A 63 -0.20 -1.76 -12.53
CA ALA A 63 -0.30 -2.56 -11.30
C ALA A 63 -1.42 -3.60 -11.39
N LEU A 64 -2.62 -3.22 -11.84
CA LEU A 64 -3.75 -4.14 -12.05
C LEU A 64 -3.39 -5.25 -13.04
N SER A 65 -2.70 -4.91 -14.13
CA SER A 65 -2.21 -5.88 -15.11
C SER A 65 -1.16 -6.83 -14.50
N GLY A 66 -0.31 -6.33 -13.60
CA GLY A 66 0.67 -7.11 -12.84
C GLY A 66 0.05 -8.06 -11.82
N TYR A 67 -0.89 -7.59 -10.98
CA TYR A 67 -1.62 -8.45 -10.03
C TYR A 67 -2.47 -9.50 -10.74
N ARG A 68 -3.13 -9.14 -11.85
CA ARG A 68 -3.80 -10.11 -12.72
C ARG A 68 -2.80 -11.14 -13.25
N ARG A 69 -1.65 -10.72 -13.80
CA ARG A 69 -0.59 -11.65 -14.24
C ARG A 69 -0.18 -12.61 -13.11
N ALA A 70 0.04 -12.12 -11.89
CA ALA A 70 0.37 -12.97 -10.74
C ALA A 70 -0.73 -14.00 -10.44
N ARG A 71 -2.02 -13.61 -10.42
CA ARG A 71 -3.15 -14.55 -10.27
C ARG A 71 -3.16 -15.59 -11.40
N GLY A 72 -2.95 -15.16 -12.65
CA GLY A 72 -2.89 -16.06 -13.80
C GLY A 72 -1.70 -17.03 -13.76
N LEU A 73 -0.53 -16.61 -13.25
CA LEU A 73 0.63 -17.47 -13.05
C LEU A 73 0.37 -18.54 -11.98
N VAL A 74 -0.32 -18.20 -10.89
CA VAL A 74 -0.79 -19.19 -9.90
C VAL A 74 -1.83 -20.14 -10.53
N PHE A 75 -2.78 -19.63 -11.30
CA PHE A 75 -3.77 -20.46 -12.01
C PHE A 75 -3.13 -21.43 -13.01
N ARG A 76 -2.02 -21.04 -13.65
CA ARG A 76 -1.21 -21.90 -14.54
C ARG A 76 -0.58 -23.10 -13.81
N LEU A 77 -0.39 -23.04 -12.49
CA LEU A 77 0.09 -24.19 -11.71
C LEU A 77 -0.96 -25.33 -11.65
N LEU A 78 -2.25 -24.97 -11.68
CA LEU A 78 -3.38 -25.90 -11.76
C LEU A 78 -3.67 -26.33 -13.20
N HIS A 79 -3.50 -25.41 -14.14
CA HIS A 79 -3.78 -25.61 -15.56
C HIS A 79 -2.57 -25.20 -16.42
N PRO A 80 -1.60 -26.09 -16.65
CA PRO A 80 -0.36 -25.76 -17.38
C PRO A 80 -0.58 -25.18 -18.78
N GLU A 81 -1.68 -25.56 -19.44
CA GLU A 81 -2.10 -25.07 -20.76
C GLU A 81 -2.50 -23.57 -20.77
N PHE A 82 -2.67 -22.95 -19.60
CA PHE A 82 -3.27 -21.62 -19.47
C PHE A 82 -2.33 -20.49 -19.92
N ASN A 83 -2.70 -19.81 -21.01
CA ASN A 83 -1.94 -18.70 -21.56
C ASN A 83 -2.20 -17.37 -20.82
N VAL A 84 -1.48 -17.18 -19.71
CA VAL A 84 -1.53 -15.96 -18.88
C VAL A 84 -1.36 -14.68 -19.70
N SER A 85 -0.40 -14.65 -20.63
CA SER A 85 -0.10 -13.47 -21.45
C SER A 85 -1.22 -13.12 -22.42
N GLN A 86 -2.01 -14.09 -22.87
CA GLN A 86 -3.20 -13.82 -23.67
C GLN A 86 -4.34 -13.28 -22.79
N TRP A 87 -4.67 -13.97 -21.70
CA TRP A 87 -5.76 -13.57 -20.80
C TRP A 87 -5.58 -12.16 -20.21
N VAL A 88 -4.35 -11.77 -19.81
CA VAL A 88 -4.08 -10.39 -19.32
C VAL A 88 -4.30 -9.34 -20.43
N ARG A 89 -4.02 -9.66 -21.70
CA ARG A 89 -4.20 -8.73 -22.83
C ARG A 89 -5.66 -8.56 -23.24
N GLU A 90 -6.50 -9.58 -23.07
CA GLU A 90 -7.92 -9.54 -23.45
C GLU A 90 -8.79 -8.68 -22.48
N ARG A 91 -8.22 -8.24 -21.34
CA ARG A 91 -8.70 -7.26 -20.34
C ARG A 91 -10.08 -7.47 -19.68
N HIS A 92 -11.03 -8.17 -20.32
CA HIS A 92 -12.45 -8.25 -19.92
C HIS A 92 -13.13 -9.61 -20.14
N ALA A 93 -12.45 -10.63 -20.67
CA ALA A 93 -13.14 -11.82 -21.22
C ALA A 93 -13.73 -12.78 -20.18
N VAL A 94 -12.98 -13.18 -19.13
CA VAL A 94 -13.40 -14.20 -18.15
C VAL A 94 -12.76 -13.93 -16.78
N ALA A 95 -13.57 -13.92 -15.72
CA ALA A 95 -13.10 -13.92 -14.34
C ALA A 95 -12.58 -15.31 -13.94
N LEU A 96 -11.42 -15.39 -13.29
CA LEU A 96 -10.88 -16.67 -12.81
C LEU A 96 -11.67 -17.16 -11.60
N PRO A 97 -11.89 -18.48 -11.46
CA PRO A 97 -12.72 -19.04 -10.39
C PRO A 97 -12.13 -18.81 -8.99
N THR A 98 -13.03 -18.73 -8.01
CA THR A 98 -12.79 -18.52 -6.58
C THR A 98 -13.74 -19.40 -5.75
N GLY A 99 -13.49 -19.52 -4.44
CA GLY A 99 -14.32 -20.31 -3.51
C GLY A 99 -13.74 -21.67 -3.13
N ALA A 100 -14.45 -22.41 -2.28
CA ALA A 100 -13.93 -23.57 -1.55
C ALA A 100 -13.32 -24.70 -2.41
N ASP A 101 -13.85 -24.98 -3.60
CA ASP A 101 -13.27 -26.01 -4.49
C ASP A 101 -11.95 -25.55 -5.13
N MET A 102 -11.81 -24.24 -5.40
CA MET A 102 -10.57 -23.65 -5.85
C MET A 102 -9.54 -23.59 -4.72
N GLU A 103 -9.98 -23.28 -3.50
CA GLU A 103 -9.13 -23.31 -2.30
C GLU A 103 -8.58 -24.71 -2.04
N ARG A 104 -9.42 -25.75 -2.10
CA ARG A 104 -8.99 -27.15 -1.99
C ARG A 104 -7.96 -27.50 -3.07
N SER A 105 -8.23 -27.13 -4.32
CA SER A 105 -7.32 -27.39 -5.45
C SER A 105 -5.96 -26.70 -5.28
N LEU A 106 -5.94 -25.47 -4.75
CA LEU A 106 -4.71 -24.73 -4.44
C LEU A 106 -3.97 -25.32 -3.25
N LEU A 107 -4.66 -25.80 -2.20
CA LEU A 107 -4.04 -26.51 -1.08
C LEU A 107 -3.41 -27.83 -1.53
N GLU A 108 -4.11 -28.62 -2.35
CA GLU A 108 -3.56 -29.85 -2.95
C GLU A 108 -2.35 -29.57 -3.85
N THR A 109 -2.38 -28.45 -4.58
CA THR A 109 -1.26 -28.04 -5.44
C THR A 109 -0.08 -27.54 -4.60
N GLY A 110 -0.32 -26.75 -3.56
CA GLY A 110 0.71 -26.34 -2.58
C GLY A 110 1.36 -27.56 -1.92
N ALA A 111 0.56 -28.53 -1.46
CA ALA A 111 1.03 -29.80 -0.92
C ALA A 111 1.95 -30.55 -1.90
N ARG A 112 1.54 -30.71 -3.16
CA ARG A 112 2.34 -31.36 -4.21
C ARG A 112 3.61 -30.58 -4.57
N LEU A 113 3.57 -29.26 -4.57
CA LEU A 113 4.74 -28.42 -4.85
C LEU A 113 5.74 -28.49 -3.70
N VAL A 114 5.28 -28.47 -2.44
CA VAL A 114 6.12 -28.72 -1.26
C VAL A 114 6.75 -30.11 -1.33
N SER A 115 6.00 -31.18 -1.68
CA SER A 115 6.61 -32.50 -1.84
C SER A 115 7.60 -32.58 -3.02
N THR A 116 7.39 -31.80 -4.09
CA THR A 116 8.31 -31.75 -5.26
C THR A 116 9.59 -30.93 -4.98
N LEU A 117 9.56 -30.06 -3.96
CA LEU A 117 10.72 -29.25 -3.55
C LEU A 117 11.72 -30.01 -2.67
N LEU A 118 11.41 -31.25 -2.28
CA LEU A 118 12.29 -32.17 -1.55
C LEU A 118 13.70 -32.26 -2.18
N PRO A 119 14.78 -32.26 -1.37
CA PRO A 119 16.13 -32.51 -1.87
C PRO A 119 16.30 -33.96 -2.38
N GLU A 120 16.71 -34.14 -3.64
CA GLU A 120 17.01 -35.47 -4.22
C GLU A 120 18.22 -36.16 -3.58
N TYR A 121 19.11 -35.37 -2.98
CA TYR A 121 20.23 -35.85 -2.18
C TYR A 121 20.05 -35.33 -0.77
N ALA A 122 20.17 -36.21 0.22
CA ALA A 122 20.50 -35.73 1.56
C ALA A 122 21.83 -34.98 1.45
N GLU A 123 21.87 -33.72 1.87
CA GLU A 123 23.15 -33.14 2.28
C GLU A 123 23.76 -34.10 3.31
N SER A 124 25.07 -34.39 3.17
CA SER A 124 25.78 -35.21 4.15
C SER A 124 25.44 -34.73 5.56
N PRO A 125 25.22 -35.64 6.53
CA PRO A 125 24.81 -35.28 7.89
C PRO A 125 25.69 -34.13 8.37
N ALA A 126 25.03 -33.05 8.79
CA ALA A 126 25.66 -31.74 8.90
C ALA A 126 26.98 -31.85 9.67
N LEU A 127 28.07 -31.35 9.05
CA LEU A 127 29.36 -31.15 9.71
C LEU A 127 29.12 -30.64 11.12
N ILE A 128 29.62 -31.37 12.14
CA ILE A 128 29.40 -30.98 13.54
C ILE A 128 29.96 -29.57 13.70
N LYS A 129 29.04 -28.60 13.81
CA LYS A 129 29.39 -27.18 13.81
C LYS A 129 30.23 -26.91 15.05
N MET A 130 31.50 -26.56 14.85
CA MET A 130 32.29 -25.98 15.91
C MET A 130 31.56 -24.74 16.43
N SER A 131 31.29 -24.68 17.73
CA SER A 131 30.67 -23.53 18.37
C SER A 131 31.65 -22.34 18.36
N VAL A 132 31.64 -21.57 17.28
CA VAL A 132 32.18 -20.20 17.31
C VAL A 132 31.28 -19.42 18.27
N GLY A 133 31.89 -18.85 19.31
CA GLY A 133 31.18 -18.26 20.46
C GLY A 133 30.50 -16.92 20.20
N GLU A 134 29.95 -16.71 19.00
CA GLU A 134 29.13 -15.54 18.66
C GLU A 134 27.64 -15.93 18.78
N PRO A 135 26.87 -15.29 19.67
CA PRO A 135 25.44 -15.60 19.81
C PRO A 135 24.69 -15.13 18.56
N VAL A 136 23.91 -16.03 17.96
CA VAL A 136 22.93 -15.67 16.93
C VAL A 136 21.92 -14.70 17.56
N ASP A 137 21.66 -13.57 16.90
CA ASP A 137 20.62 -12.60 17.32
C ASP A 137 19.32 -13.34 17.63
N GLU A 138 18.72 -13.05 18.79
CA GLU A 138 17.49 -13.67 19.28
C GLU A 138 16.33 -13.58 18.27
N ARG A 139 16.32 -12.54 17.43
CA ARG A 139 15.36 -12.34 16.33
C ARG A 139 15.61 -13.25 15.12
N LEU A 140 16.85 -13.68 14.92
CA LEU A 140 17.29 -14.58 13.84
C LEU A 140 17.30 -16.05 14.26
N ALA A 141 17.46 -16.33 15.56
CA ALA A 141 17.45 -17.68 16.12
C ALA A 141 16.24 -18.50 15.66
N ARG A 142 15.04 -17.89 15.63
CA ARG A 142 13.80 -18.53 15.16
C ARG A 142 13.78 -18.94 13.68
N TYR A 143 14.62 -18.35 12.82
CA TYR A 143 14.71 -18.74 11.41
C TYR A 143 15.76 -19.83 11.15
N THR A 144 16.59 -20.18 12.14
CA THR A 144 17.61 -21.24 12.00
C THR A 144 17.03 -22.64 11.83
N GLY A 145 15.72 -22.83 12.09
CA GLY A 145 15.00 -24.08 11.92
C GLY A 145 14.16 -24.22 10.64
N SER A 146 14.06 -23.18 9.80
CA SER A 146 13.19 -23.19 8.60
C SER A 146 13.74 -24.05 7.45
N GLY A 147 12.84 -24.60 6.61
CA GLY A 147 13.20 -25.41 5.44
C GLY A 147 13.09 -26.93 5.65
N PHE A 148 13.61 -27.71 4.71
CA PHE A 148 13.60 -29.19 4.75
C PHE A 148 14.71 -29.75 5.64
N ARG A 149 14.38 -30.67 6.54
CA ARG A 149 15.33 -31.39 7.40
C ARG A 149 15.11 -32.89 7.36
N ARG A 150 16.20 -33.66 7.40
CA ARG A 150 16.21 -35.13 7.53
C ARG A 150 16.45 -35.52 8.99
N GLU A 151 15.73 -36.53 9.47
CA GLU A 151 15.96 -37.13 10.79
C GLU A 151 17.20 -38.04 10.74
N SER A 152 18.16 -37.82 11.65
CA SER A 152 19.42 -38.57 11.72
C SER A 152 19.40 -39.52 12.91
N THR A 153 19.91 -40.74 12.71
CA THR A 153 20.02 -41.72 13.79
C THR A 153 21.28 -41.50 14.62
N GLY A 154 21.30 -42.02 15.86
CA GLY A 154 22.48 -41.96 16.72
C GLY A 154 23.72 -42.60 16.08
N ASP A 155 23.54 -43.69 15.31
CA ASP A 155 24.64 -44.35 14.60
C ASP A 155 25.12 -43.55 13.37
N GLU A 156 24.24 -42.83 12.64
CA GLU A 156 24.64 -41.94 11.54
C GLU A 156 25.45 -40.73 12.03
N LEU A 157 25.10 -40.16 13.20
CA LEU A 157 25.87 -39.09 13.84
C LEU A 157 27.26 -39.58 14.27
N LEU A 158 27.35 -40.82 14.78
CA LEU A 158 28.63 -41.44 15.15
C LEU A 158 29.47 -41.76 13.90
N GLU A 159 28.89 -42.27 12.82
CA GLU A 159 29.62 -42.58 11.59
C GLU A 159 30.21 -41.32 10.93
N ALA A 160 29.41 -40.24 10.85
CA ALA A 160 29.88 -38.95 10.33
C ALA A 160 31.02 -38.34 11.16
N ALA A 161 30.89 -38.36 12.49
CA ALA A 161 31.92 -37.88 13.40
C ALA A 161 33.19 -38.73 13.34
N ALA A 162 33.07 -40.06 13.18
CA ALA A 162 34.21 -40.95 13.01
C ALA A 162 34.96 -40.63 11.70
N GLN A 163 34.23 -40.45 10.59
CA GLN A 163 34.83 -40.09 9.30
C GLN A 163 35.58 -38.74 9.38
N GLN A 164 34.95 -37.72 9.99
CA GLN A 164 35.56 -36.40 10.19
C GLN A 164 36.81 -36.50 11.08
N ALA A 165 36.74 -37.22 12.20
CA ALA A 165 37.87 -37.41 13.10
C ALA A 165 39.02 -38.18 12.45
N ILE A 166 38.74 -39.22 11.68
CA ILE A 166 39.77 -39.98 10.93
C ILE A 166 40.51 -39.04 9.95
N THR A 167 39.80 -38.15 9.24
CA THR A 167 40.46 -37.15 8.37
C THR A 167 41.31 -36.15 9.17
N LEU A 168 40.84 -35.68 10.34
CA LEU A 168 41.62 -34.78 11.20
C LEU A 168 42.87 -35.45 11.79
N LEU A 169 42.80 -36.75 12.11
CA LEU A 169 43.93 -37.52 12.62
C LEU A 169 44.97 -37.84 11.53
N ALA A 170 44.52 -38.12 10.30
CA ALA A 170 45.40 -38.27 9.13
C ALA A 170 46.14 -36.97 8.78
N ASP A 171 45.48 -35.82 8.96
CA ASP A 171 46.07 -34.48 8.84
C ASP A 171 46.98 -34.08 10.03
N GLY A 172 47.14 -34.94 11.05
CA GLY A 172 47.94 -34.67 12.25
C GLY A 172 47.30 -33.69 13.26
N LYS A 173 46.01 -33.36 13.12
CA LYS A 173 45.27 -32.38 13.93
C LYS A 173 44.52 -33.05 15.09
N ALA A 174 45.22 -33.86 15.89
CA ALA A 174 44.62 -34.68 16.94
C ALA A 174 43.76 -33.89 17.94
N GLY A 175 44.26 -32.75 18.45
CA GLY A 175 43.51 -31.86 19.34
C GLY A 175 42.24 -31.22 18.75
N GLN A 176 42.03 -31.27 17.43
CA GLN A 176 40.76 -30.90 16.78
C GLN A 176 39.81 -32.11 16.63
N ALA A 177 40.33 -33.33 16.54
CA ALA A 177 39.53 -34.56 16.48
C ALA A 177 38.90 -34.91 17.83
N VAL A 178 39.63 -34.72 18.94
CA VAL A 178 39.16 -34.99 20.31
C VAL A 178 37.81 -34.34 20.65
N PRO A 179 37.59 -33.02 20.47
CA PRO A 179 36.29 -32.41 20.79
C PRO A 179 35.15 -32.89 19.87
N VAL A 180 35.41 -33.17 18.59
CA VAL A 180 34.42 -33.72 17.64
C VAL A 180 33.92 -35.09 18.11
N LEU A 181 34.84 -35.98 18.49
CA LEU A 181 34.53 -37.31 19.01
C LEU A 181 33.79 -37.25 20.36
N GLN A 182 34.14 -36.30 21.23
CA GLN A 182 33.47 -36.11 22.53
C GLN A 182 32.06 -35.52 22.40
N GLU A 183 31.83 -34.60 21.45
CA GLU A 183 30.51 -34.05 21.16
C GLU A 183 29.58 -35.09 20.55
N ALA A 184 30.10 -35.91 19.63
CA ALA A 184 29.34 -37.02 19.04
C ALA A 184 28.93 -38.06 20.10
N LEU A 185 29.84 -38.43 21.02
CA LEU A 185 29.51 -39.34 22.13
C LEU A 185 28.49 -38.76 23.11
N ARG A 186 28.51 -37.45 23.38
CA ARG A 186 27.46 -36.79 24.19
C ARG A 186 26.12 -36.77 23.45
N SER A 187 26.13 -36.37 22.18
CA SER A 187 24.92 -36.26 21.35
C SER A 187 24.23 -37.61 21.13
N ALA A 188 24.99 -38.67 20.89
CA ALA A 188 24.46 -40.02 20.71
C ALA A 188 23.93 -40.67 22.01
N SER A 189 24.34 -40.19 23.20
CA SER A 189 23.95 -40.80 24.48
C SER A 189 22.46 -40.64 24.86
N GLY A 190 21.71 -39.84 24.11
CA GLY A 190 20.25 -39.65 24.24
C GLY A 190 19.43 -40.22 23.08
N GLN A 191 20.02 -41.04 22.21
CA GLN A 191 19.37 -41.63 21.03
C GLN A 191 19.67 -43.14 20.96
N ASP A 192 18.93 -43.89 20.13
CA ASP A 192 19.06 -45.36 19.96
C ASP A 192 20.35 -45.79 19.21
N ALA A 193 21.51 -45.34 19.67
CA ALA A 193 22.82 -45.73 19.15
C ALA A 193 23.19 -47.16 19.60
N THR A 194 23.76 -47.96 18.70
CA THR A 194 24.11 -49.34 19.04
C THR A 194 25.32 -49.39 19.99
N PRO A 195 25.35 -50.33 20.97
CA PRO A 195 26.49 -50.48 21.88
C PRO A 195 27.83 -50.66 21.14
N HIS A 196 27.78 -51.28 19.95
CA HIS A 196 28.95 -51.50 19.09
C HIS A 196 29.47 -50.21 18.41
N ALA A 197 28.57 -49.32 17.97
CA ALA A 197 28.94 -48.02 17.42
C ALA A 197 29.54 -47.10 18.51
N LEU A 198 28.93 -47.09 19.70
CA LEU A 198 29.46 -46.40 20.88
C LEU A 198 30.84 -46.93 21.30
N ALA A 199 31.05 -48.26 21.33
CA ALA A 199 32.33 -48.88 21.64
C ALA A 199 33.44 -48.48 20.64
N SER A 200 33.12 -48.51 19.34
CA SER A 200 34.03 -48.14 18.26
C SER A 200 34.39 -46.64 18.30
N MET A 201 33.42 -45.78 18.61
CA MET A 201 33.66 -44.35 18.80
C MET A 201 34.57 -44.07 20.01
N GLN A 202 34.37 -44.78 21.13
CA GLN A 202 35.23 -44.66 22.31
C GLN A 202 36.67 -45.13 22.04
N LEU A 203 36.85 -46.15 21.20
CA LEU A 203 38.17 -46.61 20.75
C LEU A 203 38.86 -45.56 19.87
N ASN A 204 38.15 -44.95 18.92
CA ASN A 204 38.66 -43.88 18.08
C ASN A 204 39.03 -42.63 18.91
N LEU A 205 38.24 -42.29 19.95
CA LEU A 205 38.60 -41.26 20.93
C LEU A 205 39.86 -41.60 21.74
N ALA A 206 40.06 -42.87 22.12
CA ALA A 206 41.28 -43.29 22.79
C ALA A 206 42.51 -43.12 21.88
N ALA A 207 42.42 -43.52 20.60
CA ALA A 207 43.49 -43.33 19.63
C ALA A 207 43.80 -41.83 19.40
N ALA A 208 42.77 -40.99 19.27
CA ALA A 208 42.93 -39.54 19.12
C ALA A 208 43.67 -38.92 20.33
N LEU A 209 43.31 -39.33 21.55
CA LEU A 209 43.95 -38.85 22.78
C LEU A 209 45.41 -39.33 22.93
N LEU A 210 45.78 -40.50 22.39
CA LEU A 210 47.19 -40.92 22.32
C LEU A 210 47.99 -40.04 21.35
N GLN A 211 47.45 -39.77 20.16
CA GLN A 211 48.11 -38.94 19.15
C GLN A 211 48.21 -37.46 19.57
N ASP A 212 47.31 -36.99 20.43
CA ASP A 212 47.34 -35.67 21.08
C ASP A 212 48.26 -35.60 22.31
N GLY A 213 48.96 -36.69 22.66
CA GLY A 213 49.90 -36.73 23.79
C GLY A 213 49.25 -36.82 25.18
N SER A 214 48.01 -37.34 25.27
CA SER A 214 47.23 -37.46 26.50
C SER A 214 46.99 -38.93 26.92
N PRO A 215 48.02 -39.67 27.37
CA PRO A 215 47.94 -41.12 27.62
C PRO A 215 46.98 -41.53 28.74
N GLY A 216 46.96 -40.82 29.87
CA GLY A 216 46.03 -41.11 30.98
C GLY A 216 44.54 -41.02 30.59
N PRO A 217 44.07 -39.93 29.95
CA PRO A 217 42.73 -39.84 29.36
C PRO A 217 42.45 -40.91 28.30
N ALA A 218 43.42 -41.22 27.43
CA ALA A 218 43.29 -42.26 26.43
C ALA A 218 43.07 -43.65 27.04
N GLY A 219 43.86 -44.04 28.05
CA GLY A 219 43.69 -45.31 28.77
C GLY A 219 42.31 -45.45 29.40
N LYS A 220 41.71 -44.35 29.90
CA LYS A 220 40.33 -44.34 30.41
C LYS A 220 39.28 -44.48 29.31
N ALA A 221 39.53 -43.97 28.11
CA ALA A 221 38.64 -44.17 26.95
C ALA A 221 38.74 -45.61 26.42
N ALA A 222 39.96 -46.14 26.29
CA ALA A 222 40.21 -47.52 25.90
C ALA A 222 39.59 -48.53 26.89
N ALA A 223 39.73 -48.30 28.20
CA ALA A 223 39.11 -49.13 29.24
C ALA A 223 37.57 -49.06 29.30
N ARG A 224 36.94 -48.09 28.63
CA ARG A 224 35.48 -48.06 28.41
C ARG A 224 35.12 -48.81 27.13
N ALA A 225 35.84 -48.56 26.05
CA ALA A 225 35.69 -49.31 24.79
C ALA A 225 35.84 -50.83 25.00
N ALA A 226 36.85 -51.27 25.77
CA ALA A 226 37.09 -52.69 26.05
C ALA A 226 35.89 -53.37 26.74
N ARG A 227 35.30 -52.69 27.74
CA ARG A 227 34.08 -53.17 28.40
C ARG A 227 32.87 -53.14 27.46
N SER A 228 32.68 -52.07 26.70
CA SER A 228 31.58 -51.99 25.72
C SER A 228 31.70 -53.02 24.60
N PHE A 229 32.90 -53.45 24.22
CA PHE A 229 33.11 -54.57 23.30
C PHE A 229 32.91 -55.94 23.96
N GLU A 230 33.27 -56.10 25.23
CA GLU A 230 32.98 -57.30 26.04
C GLU A 230 31.46 -57.51 26.19
N ASP A 231 30.72 -56.47 26.57
CA ASP A 231 29.26 -56.47 26.67
C ASP A 231 28.59 -56.72 25.30
N ALA A 232 29.23 -56.32 24.20
CA ALA A 232 28.79 -56.58 22.83
C ALA A 232 29.25 -57.95 22.26
N GLY A 233 30.02 -58.74 23.02
CA GLY A 233 30.55 -60.03 22.59
C GLY A 233 31.67 -59.99 21.53
N ASP A 234 32.20 -58.82 21.19
CA ASP A 234 33.27 -58.66 20.19
C ASP A 234 34.66 -58.80 20.84
N GLN A 235 35.15 -60.03 20.90
CA GLN A 235 36.48 -60.35 21.43
C GLN A 235 37.62 -59.69 20.64
N VAL A 236 37.42 -59.32 19.36
CA VAL A 236 38.45 -58.64 18.55
C VAL A 236 38.50 -57.16 18.89
N GLY A 237 37.34 -56.50 19.00
CA GLY A 237 37.23 -55.12 19.50
C GLY A 237 37.74 -54.98 20.94
N ARG A 238 37.44 -55.97 21.80
CA ARG A 238 37.96 -56.05 23.17
C ARG A 238 39.49 -56.15 23.21
N ALA A 239 40.08 -57.05 22.42
CA ALA A 239 41.53 -57.17 22.30
C ALA A 239 42.19 -55.88 21.78
N GLN A 240 41.58 -55.22 20.78
CA GLN A 240 42.08 -53.94 20.26
C GLN A 240 42.02 -52.81 21.29
N ALA A 241 40.93 -52.72 22.05
CA ALA A 241 40.80 -51.72 23.11
C ALA A 241 41.77 -51.98 24.29
N LEU A 242 41.96 -53.24 24.69
CA LEU A 242 42.98 -53.62 25.68
C LEU A 242 44.40 -53.33 25.18
N HIS A 243 44.69 -53.54 23.88
CA HIS A 243 45.95 -53.17 23.26
C HIS A 243 46.18 -51.65 23.27
N THR A 244 45.19 -50.84 22.87
CA THR A 244 45.27 -49.37 22.95
C THR A 244 45.42 -48.89 24.40
N GLN A 245 44.83 -49.59 25.38
CA GLN A 245 45.03 -49.32 26.80
C GLN A 245 46.46 -49.67 27.26
N ALA A 246 47.03 -50.78 26.79
CA ALA A 246 48.40 -51.19 27.09
C ALA A 246 49.44 -50.22 26.49
N VAL A 247 49.24 -49.77 25.25
CA VAL A 247 50.06 -48.72 24.61
C VAL A 247 49.94 -47.40 25.37
N GLY A 248 48.74 -47.03 25.85
CA GLY A 248 48.54 -45.87 26.70
C GLY A 248 49.28 -45.96 28.04
N ALA A 249 49.19 -47.10 28.74
CA ALA A 249 49.91 -47.34 29.99
C ALA A 249 51.44 -47.32 29.78
N TRP A 250 51.93 -47.87 28.67
CA TRP A 250 53.35 -47.83 28.30
C TRP A 250 53.83 -46.40 28.02
N ALA A 251 53.03 -45.59 27.31
CA ALA A 251 53.31 -44.18 27.05
C ALA A 251 53.26 -43.30 28.33
N ASP A 252 52.46 -43.68 29.33
CA ASP A 252 52.40 -43.06 30.67
C ASP A 252 53.53 -43.55 31.61
N GLY A 253 54.38 -44.49 31.15
CA GLY A 253 55.52 -45.05 31.89
C GLY A 253 55.19 -46.25 32.79
N ASP A 254 53.93 -46.69 32.85
CA ASP A 254 53.49 -47.85 33.63
C ASP A 254 53.71 -49.18 32.88
N SER A 255 54.99 -49.56 32.84
CA SER A 255 55.46 -50.82 32.25
C SER A 255 54.92 -52.09 32.94
N GLY A 256 54.38 -51.99 34.16
CA GLY A 256 53.75 -53.11 34.86
C GLY A 256 52.35 -53.37 34.31
N THR A 257 51.48 -52.38 34.40
CA THR A 257 50.10 -52.46 33.91
C THR A 257 50.04 -52.72 32.40
N ALA A 258 50.94 -52.13 31.61
CA ALA A 258 51.03 -52.43 30.18
C ALA A 258 51.26 -53.92 29.90
N ARG A 259 52.15 -54.56 30.67
CA ARG A 259 52.50 -55.98 30.50
C ARG A 259 51.38 -56.92 30.93
N GLU A 260 50.62 -56.57 31.97
CA GLU A 260 49.42 -57.32 32.37
C GLU A 260 48.30 -57.20 31.32
N LEU A 261 48.08 -56.02 30.75
CA LEU A 261 47.10 -55.80 29.69
C LEU A 261 47.45 -56.55 28.41
N PHE A 262 48.74 -56.61 28.02
CA PHE A 262 49.17 -57.44 26.90
C PHE A 262 48.92 -58.94 27.12
N VAL A 263 49.11 -59.46 28.34
CA VAL A 263 48.73 -60.85 28.67
C VAL A 263 47.23 -61.09 28.53
N GLN A 264 46.39 -60.11 28.89
CA GLN A 264 44.93 -60.19 28.71
C GLN A 264 44.52 -60.16 27.23
N VAL A 265 45.21 -59.39 26.38
CA VAL A 265 45.03 -59.43 24.91
C VAL A 265 45.30 -60.85 24.37
N ASP A 266 46.39 -61.45 24.82
CA ASP A 266 46.82 -62.81 24.46
C ASP A 266 45.79 -63.88 24.88
N GLU A 267 45.19 -63.73 26.06
CA GLU A 267 44.16 -64.62 26.59
C GLU A 267 42.85 -64.53 25.80
N VAL A 268 42.36 -63.31 25.54
CA VAL A 268 41.16 -63.04 24.73
C VAL A 268 41.29 -63.59 23.30
N LEU A 269 42.48 -63.46 22.70
CA LEU A 269 42.74 -64.01 21.36
C LEU A 269 42.77 -65.54 21.33
N ARG A 270 43.26 -66.20 22.40
CA ARG A 270 43.23 -67.68 22.52
C ARG A 270 41.82 -68.23 22.70
N GLU A 271 40.97 -67.59 23.52
CA GLU A 271 39.58 -68.01 23.71
C GLU A 271 38.80 -68.01 22.39
N ARG A 272 38.97 -66.96 21.57
CA ARG A 272 38.39 -66.87 20.23
C ARG A 272 38.82 -68.02 19.31
N ASP A 273 40.12 -68.32 19.25
CA ASP A 273 40.64 -69.37 18.37
C ASP A 273 40.12 -70.77 18.78
N GLY A 274 39.91 -70.99 20.08
CA GLY A 274 39.24 -72.17 20.62
C GLY A 274 37.71 -72.25 20.42
N LEU A 275 37.06 -71.17 19.98
CA LEU A 275 35.64 -71.17 19.57
C LEU A 275 35.50 -71.47 18.06
N LEU A 276 36.39 -70.94 17.22
CA LEU A 276 36.41 -71.17 15.77
C LEU A 276 36.66 -72.65 15.40
N GLN A 277 37.44 -73.38 16.21
CA GLN A 277 37.63 -74.83 16.03
C GLN A 277 36.38 -75.67 16.41
N ARG A 278 35.45 -75.13 17.21
CA ARG A 278 34.20 -75.82 17.55
C ARG A 278 33.10 -75.61 16.51
N ALA A 279 33.07 -74.43 15.87
CA ALA A 279 32.12 -74.10 14.81
C ALA A 279 32.37 -74.87 13.49
N SER A 280 33.58 -75.38 13.27
CA SER A 280 33.96 -76.10 12.04
C SER A 280 33.70 -77.63 12.10
N ALA A 281 33.10 -78.13 13.18
CA ALA A 281 32.86 -79.56 13.41
C ALA A 281 31.38 -80.01 13.28
N SER A 282 30.43 -79.10 13.00
CA SER A 282 28.99 -79.40 13.05
C SER A 282 28.31 -79.72 11.72
N ASP A 283 28.94 -79.46 10.57
CA ASP A 283 28.34 -79.72 9.24
C ASP A 283 28.95 -80.98 8.59
N GLY A 284 28.24 -82.11 8.70
CA GLY A 284 28.69 -83.38 8.13
C GLY A 284 27.60 -84.44 7.95
N HIS A 285 27.01 -84.49 6.76
CA HIS A 285 26.34 -85.69 6.21
C HIS A 285 26.46 -85.72 4.66
N HIS A 286 27.11 -86.77 4.16
CA HIS A 286 27.21 -87.22 2.75
C HIS A 286 26.25 -88.42 2.53
N PRO A 287 26.09 -89.07 1.33
CA PRO A 287 26.89 -89.07 0.07
C PRO A 287 26.00 -88.72 -1.18
N SER A 288 26.23 -89.10 -2.46
CA SER A 288 27.21 -89.98 -3.17
C SER A 288 27.45 -89.56 -4.64
N ASP A 289 28.30 -90.33 -5.35
CA ASP A 289 28.37 -90.60 -6.82
C ASP A 289 28.53 -89.43 -7.82
N GLY A 290 29.52 -89.37 -8.72
CA GLY A 290 30.72 -90.20 -8.94
C GLY A 290 30.81 -90.80 -10.35
N HIS A 291 31.66 -90.24 -11.23
CA HIS A 291 32.44 -90.93 -12.30
C HIS A 291 33.28 -89.91 -13.13
N GLN A 292 34.47 -90.34 -13.58
CA GLN A 292 35.26 -89.77 -14.70
C GLN A 292 34.63 -90.21 -16.05
N PRO A 293 34.85 -89.57 -17.25
CA PRO A 293 36.19 -89.33 -17.84
C PRO A 293 36.40 -88.20 -18.91
N VAL A 294 37.67 -88.02 -19.29
CA VAL A 294 38.27 -87.78 -20.65
C VAL A 294 37.48 -87.05 -21.77
N GLY A 295 38.08 -85.95 -22.30
CA GLY A 295 38.58 -85.87 -23.69
C GLY A 295 37.75 -85.28 -24.86
N GLU A 296 38.38 -84.32 -25.55
CA GLU A 296 38.29 -83.94 -26.99
C GLU A 296 37.00 -83.40 -27.68
N ALA A 297 37.09 -82.11 -28.03
CA ALA A 297 36.97 -81.51 -29.39
C ALA A 297 35.74 -81.74 -30.31
N GLY A 298 34.96 -80.66 -30.48
CA GLY A 298 34.74 -80.02 -31.80
C GLY A 298 33.59 -80.52 -32.72
N GLY A 299 32.55 -79.69 -32.92
CA GLY A 299 31.51 -79.96 -33.92
C GLY A 299 30.44 -78.85 -34.08
N LEU A 300 30.54 -78.08 -35.16
CA LEU A 300 29.69 -76.96 -35.61
C LEU A 300 28.16 -77.19 -35.74
N ALA A 301 27.46 -76.05 -35.91
CA ALA A 301 26.14 -75.84 -36.58
C ALA A 301 24.86 -75.97 -35.71
N LEU A 302 23.76 -75.20 -35.89
CA LEU A 302 23.44 -74.12 -36.85
C LEU A 302 22.24 -73.26 -36.38
N ARG A 303 22.16 -71.98 -36.84
CA ARG A 303 20.93 -71.13 -36.97
C ARG A 303 20.19 -70.66 -35.69
N ALA A 304 19.41 -69.56 -35.70
CA ALA A 304 18.92 -68.75 -36.82
C ALA A 304 18.87 -67.21 -36.59
N ALA A 305 19.08 -66.47 -37.68
CA ALA A 305 18.25 -65.38 -38.21
C ALA A 305 17.83 -64.20 -37.29
N THR A 306 18.51 -63.06 -37.34
CA THR A 306 18.21 -61.87 -38.20
C THR A 306 16.86 -61.16 -37.99
N ARG A 307 16.94 -59.89 -37.54
CA ARG A 307 16.27 -58.79 -38.26
C ARG A 307 17.10 -57.50 -38.24
N LYS A 308 17.13 -56.85 -39.40
CA LYS A 308 17.74 -55.55 -39.71
C LYS A 308 16.62 -54.71 -40.37
N VAL A 309 16.76 -53.38 -40.34
CA VAL A 309 16.15 -52.30 -41.18
C VAL A 309 16.03 -51.09 -40.23
N ALA A 310 16.81 -50.01 -40.37
CA ALA A 310 16.93 -49.04 -41.48
C ALA A 310 15.65 -48.18 -41.65
N GLY A 311 15.71 -46.89 -41.94
CA GLY A 311 16.86 -46.01 -42.18
C GLY A 311 16.39 -44.57 -42.43
N ASP A 312 17.26 -43.75 -43.02
CA ASP A 312 17.03 -42.39 -43.52
C ASP A 312 16.67 -41.31 -42.46
N GLY A 313 17.02 -40.03 -42.65
CA GLY A 313 17.81 -39.41 -43.73
C GLY A 313 17.50 -37.91 -43.86
N MET A 314 18.44 -37.15 -44.46
CA MET A 314 18.35 -35.70 -44.76
C MET A 314 18.25 -34.73 -43.57
N ALA A 315 18.60 -33.44 -43.72
CA ALA A 315 19.66 -32.82 -44.52
C ALA A 315 19.84 -31.37 -44.04
N LEU A 316 21.05 -30.97 -43.66
CA LEU A 316 21.39 -29.55 -43.49
C LEU A 316 21.61 -28.91 -44.88
N ARG A 317 21.01 -27.74 -45.15
CA ARG A 317 21.39 -26.70 -46.15
C ARG A 317 20.31 -25.59 -46.10
N LEU A 318 20.56 -24.29 -46.21
CA LEU A 318 21.78 -23.46 -46.25
C LEU A 318 21.35 -21.98 -46.07
N GLY A 319 22.18 -21.10 -45.49
CA GLY A 319 21.92 -19.65 -45.43
C GLY A 319 22.21 -19.04 -44.04
N VAL A 320 23.39 -18.51 -43.67
CA VAL A 320 24.15 -17.36 -44.24
C VAL A 320 23.39 -16.04 -43.97
N ASP A 321 23.88 -15.06 -43.18
CA ASP A 321 25.19 -14.95 -42.51
C ASP A 321 25.22 -13.92 -41.34
N ALA A 322 26.40 -13.84 -40.69
CA ALA A 322 26.94 -12.74 -39.88
C ALA A 322 26.48 -12.58 -38.40
N ALA A 323 27.36 -12.26 -37.43
CA ALA A 323 28.82 -12.35 -37.38
C ALA A 323 29.32 -12.20 -35.92
N ARG A 324 30.22 -13.08 -35.44
CA ARG A 324 31.13 -12.83 -34.31
C ARG A 324 32.48 -13.51 -34.55
N PRO A 325 33.61 -12.90 -34.16
CA PRO A 325 34.94 -13.29 -34.64
C PRO A 325 35.56 -14.47 -33.87
N ALA A 326 36.41 -15.22 -34.55
CA ALA A 326 37.10 -16.40 -34.04
C ALA A 326 38.44 -16.09 -33.36
N PHE A 327 38.85 -16.95 -32.44
CA PHE A 327 40.25 -17.23 -32.14
C PHE A 327 40.65 -18.59 -32.72
N ALA A 328 41.91 -18.72 -33.15
CA ALA A 328 42.33 -19.72 -34.12
C ALA A 328 42.86 -21.04 -33.51
N GLU A 329 42.81 -22.10 -34.33
CA GLU A 329 43.32 -23.44 -34.03
C GLU A 329 44.86 -23.56 -34.10
N ARG A 330 45.41 -24.52 -33.34
CA ARG A 330 46.35 -25.61 -33.75
C ARG A 330 47.19 -26.12 -32.55
N PRO A 331 47.83 -27.30 -32.64
CA PRO A 331 47.37 -28.58 -33.21
C PRO A 331 47.49 -29.73 -32.17
N GLY A 332 47.13 -30.96 -32.54
CA GLY A 332 47.07 -32.10 -31.60
C GLY A 332 48.42 -32.74 -31.21
N ALA A 333 48.36 -33.59 -30.18
CA ALA A 333 49.37 -34.59 -29.84
C ALA A 333 48.68 -35.82 -29.22
N ASP A 334 49.23 -37.01 -29.47
CA ASP A 334 48.61 -38.30 -29.19
C ASP A 334 48.43 -38.61 -27.69
N ARG A 335 47.34 -39.30 -27.37
CA ARG A 335 47.21 -40.08 -26.14
C ARG A 335 47.47 -41.56 -26.45
N ALA A 336 48.73 -41.97 -26.31
CA ALA A 336 49.13 -43.36 -26.24
C ALA A 336 49.56 -43.72 -24.81
N ASP A 337 48.97 -44.79 -24.29
CA ASP A 337 49.48 -45.75 -23.31
C ASP A 337 50.47 -45.28 -22.22
N VAL A 338 49.96 -45.18 -20.99
CA VAL A 338 50.69 -45.66 -19.80
C VAL A 338 49.78 -46.60 -19.01
N VAL A 339 50.18 -47.86 -18.92
CA VAL A 339 49.51 -48.93 -18.18
C VAL A 339 49.69 -48.73 -16.68
N PRO A 340 48.62 -48.71 -15.86
CA PRO A 340 48.74 -48.99 -14.43
C PRO A 340 48.97 -50.49 -14.26
N THR A 341 50.17 -50.87 -13.84
CA THR A 341 50.57 -52.26 -13.60
C THR A 341 49.63 -52.92 -12.59
N ALA A 342 49.19 -54.14 -12.90
CA ALA A 342 48.33 -54.91 -12.02
C ALA A 342 48.96 -55.14 -10.64
N LEU A 343 48.24 -54.78 -9.58
CA LEU A 343 48.55 -55.17 -8.21
C LEU A 343 47.42 -56.05 -7.68
N VAL A 344 47.80 -57.25 -7.25
CA VAL A 344 46.91 -58.39 -7.01
C VAL A 344 45.96 -58.11 -5.84
N GLY A 345 44.65 -58.22 -6.08
CA GLY A 345 43.67 -58.29 -5.01
C GLY A 345 43.87 -59.58 -4.19
N ARG A 346 43.98 -59.43 -2.86
CA ARG A 346 43.86 -60.55 -1.91
C ARG A 346 42.59 -60.36 -1.08
N ASN A 347 41.62 -61.24 -1.28
CA ASN A 347 40.38 -61.24 -0.50
C ASN A 347 40.63 -61.73 0.93
N GLY A 348 39.84 -61.21 1.88
CA GLY A 348 40.02 -61.47 3.30
C GLY A 348 39.80 -62.93 3.70
N ARG A 349 40.87 -63.55 4.24
CA ARG A 349 40.83 -64.63 5.26
C ARG A 349 42.20 -64.85 5.94
N SER A 350 43.16 -63.94 5.76
CA SER A 350 44.50 -64.04 6.36
C SER A 350 44.51 -63.64 7.85
N PRO A 351 45.30 -64.30 8.71
CA PRO A 351 45.44 -63.92 10.13
C PRO A 351 46.17 -62.59 10.39
N GLU A 352 46.68 -61.94 9.34
CA GLU A 352 47.74 -60.92 9.37
C GLU A 352 47.30 -59.53 9.92
N VAL A 353 45.99 -59.27 10.00
CA VAL A 353 45.44 -58.03 10.61
C VAL A 353 45.64 -58.01 12.14
N LEU A 354 46.02 -59.14 12.74
CA LEU A 354 46.27 -59.28 14.17
C LEU A 354 47.76 -59.17 14.52
N ASP A 355 48.66 -59.04 13.54
CA ASP A 355 50.09 -59.20 13.75
C ASP A 355 50.67 -58.15 14.73
N PRO A 356 50.35 -56.83 14.67
CA PRO A 356 50.82 -55.87 15.66
C PRO A 356 50.40 -56.23 17.11
N ALA A 357 49.19 -56.76 17.29
CA ALA A 357 48.66 -57.18 18.59
C ALA A 357 49.23 -58.53 19.07
N ARG A 358 49.76 -59.35 18.15
CA ARG A 358 50.45 -60.63 18.44
C ARG A 358 51.96 -60.46 18.65
N GLU A 359 52.53 -59.38 18.11
CA GLU A 359 53.96 -59.07 18.18
C GLU A 359 54.32 -58.05 19.27
N HIS A 360 53.31 -57.45 19.93
CA HIS A 360 53.46 -56.35 20.91
C HIS A 360 54.06 -55.07 20.30
N ASP A 361 53.69 -54.75 19.06
CA ASP A 361 54.19 -53.55 18.38
C ASP A 361 53.57 -52.26 18.95
N VAL A 362 54.43 -51.36 19.43
CA VAL A 362 54.06 -50.10 20.08
C VAL A 362 53.91 -48.95 19.06
N HIS A 363 54.13 -49.18 17.77
CA HIS A 363 54.21 -48.14 16.75
C HIS A 363 53.08 -48.16 15.70
N THR A 364 52.14 -49.11 15.76
CA THR A 364 51.08 -49.27 14.75
C THR A 364 49.68 -49.32 15.38
N ILE A 365 48.72 -48.53 14.86
CA ILE A 365 47.32 -48.46 15.33
C ILE A 365 46.36 -48.75 14.16
N ALA A 366 45.33 -49.57 14.41
CA ALA A 366 44.29 -49.93 13.45
C ALA A 366 42.98 -49.16 13.72
N LEU A 367 42.31 -48.65 12.67
CA LEU A 367 41.10 -47.82 12.75
C LEU A 367 39.86 -48.55 12.20
N ARG A 368 38.72 -48.43 12.87
CA ARG A 368 37.46 -49.12 12.54
C ARG A 368 36.32 -48.14 12.21
N LEU A 369 35.53 -48.49 11.19
CA LEU A 369 34.26 -47.84 10.87
C LEU A 369 33.13 -48.45 11.71
N PRO A 370 32.28 -47.66 12.38
CA PRO A 370 31.06 -48.15 13.04
C PRO A 370 30.12 -48.88 12.05
N GLY A 371 29.28 -49.79 12.56
CA GLY A 371 28.21 -50.42 11.77
C GLY A 371 28.60 -51.62 10.90
N ARG A 372 29.88 -52.01 10.81
CA ARG A 372 30.33 -53.18 10.01
C ARG A 372 31.19 -54.16 10.82
N VAL A 373 30.80 -55.44 10.81
CA VAL A 373 31.55 -56.52 11.47
C VAL A 373 32.78 -56.93 10.63
N ASP A 374 32.68 -56.84 9.29
CA ASP A 374 33.69 -57.32 8.33
C ASP A 374 34.20 -56.22 7.38
N GLY A 375 34.90 -55.19 7.87
CA GLY A 375 35.33 -54.07 7.01
C GLY A 375 36.53 -53.23 7.47
N TRP A 376 37.68 -53.47 6.84
CA TRP A 376 38.83 -52.55 6.79
C TRP A 376 38.98 -52.07 5.34
N HIS A 377 39.00 -50.76 5.03
CA HIS A 377 39.14 -50.30 3.64
C HIS A 377 39.50 -48.82 3.44
N VAL A 378 40.09 -48.53 2.27
CA VAL A 378 39.90 -47.28 1.51
C VAL A 378 39.29 -47.65 0.13
N LEU A 379 38.54 -46.72 -0.49
CA LEU A 379 37.48 -46.92 -1.52
C LEU A 379 37.88 -46.39 -2.92
N PRO A 380 37.06 -46.48 -4.02
CA PRO A 380 35.61 -46.76 -4.14
C PRO A 380 35.23 -47.82 -5.23
N ALA A 381 33.98 -48.18 -5.57
CA ALA A 381 32.63 -47.62 -5.29
C ALA A 381 31.46 -48.66 -5.40
N VAL A 382 30.30 -48.31 -4.83
CA VAL A 382 28.89 -48.77 -5.08
C VAL A 382 28.47 -50.24 -4.80
N SER A 383 27.57 -50.42 -3.81
CA SER A 383 26.30 -51.21 -3.85
C SER A 383 25.64 -51.18 -2.44
N PRO A 384 24.48 -51.83 -2.20
CA PRO A 384 23.15 -51.37 -2.61
C PRO A 384 22.29 -50.92 -1.41
N ALA A 385 22.71 -49.85 -0.72
CA ALA A 385 21.95 -49.27 0.41
C ALA A 385 20.81 -48.31 -0.02
N GLU A 386 20.75 -47.94 -1.30
CA GLU A 386 19.83 -46.92 -1.85
C GLU A 386 18.34 -47.30 -1.81
N HIS A 387 17.99 -48.57 -1.52
CA HIS A 387 16.59 -49.03 -1.45
C HIS A 387 15.96 -49.01 -0.05
N LYS A 388 16.65 -48.48 0.98
CA LYS A 388 16.07 -48.39 2.34
C LYS A 388 16.16 -47.01 3.01
N ALA A 389 16.81 -46.03 2.37
CA ALA A 389 16.80 -44.63 2.83
C ALA A 389 15.55 -43.84 2.39
N ALA A 390 14.75 -44.38 1.47
CA ALA A 390 13.57 -43.72 0.90
C ALA A 390 12.30 -43.76 1.80
N SER A 391 12.41 -44.17 3.06
CA SER A 391 11.26 -44.36 3.98
C SER A 391 11.40 -43.66 5.34
N LEU A 392 12.27 -42.65 5.45
CA LEU A 392 12.37 -41.80 6.65
C LEU A 392 11.64 -40.46 6.41
N PRO A 393 10.84 -39.97 7.37
CA PRO A 393 10.06 -38.74 7.18
C PRO A 393 10.99 -37.51 7.17
N TRP A 394 10.89 -36.72 6.10
CA TRP A 394 11.42 -35.36 6.11
C TRP A 394 10.55 -34.48 7.00
N LYS A 395 11.12 -33.48 7.67
CA LYS A 395 10.35 -32.43 8.36
C LYS A 395 10.51 -31.11 7.62
N VAL A 396 9.41 -30.37 7.46
CA VAL A 396 9.37 -29.02 6.87
C VAL A 396 8.89 -28.04 7.93
N ALA A 397 9.55 -26.90 8.03
CA ALA A 397 9.21 -25.82 8.96
C ALA A 397 8.87 -24.54 8.19
N ILE A 398 7.63 -24.05 8.36
CA ILE A 398 7.04 -22.92 7.62
C ILE A 398 6.70 -21.77 8.59
N PRO A 399 7.09 -20.51 8.32
CA PRO A 399 6.90 -19.39 9.25
C PRO A 399 5.48 -18.80 9.23
N VAL A 400 4.66 -19.18 10.22
CA VAL A 400 3.28 -18.72 10.38
C VAL A 400 3.22 -17.66 11.49
N GLY A 401 2.96 -16.41 11.13
CA GLY A 401 2.91 -15.30 12.08
C GLY A 401 4.27 -15.02 12.72
N GLN A 402 4.34 -15.13 14.05
CA GLN A 402 5.60 -15.01 14.80
C GLN A 402 6.33 -16.34 15.05
N GLY A 403 5.73 -17.49 14.70
CA GLY A 403 6.25 -18.84 14.98
C GLY A 403 6.61 -19.67 13.74
N LEU A 404 7.04 -20.91 13.96
CA LEU A 404 7.23 -21.94 12.93
C LEU A 404 6.19 -23.05 13.10
N ALA A 405 5.51 -23.41 12.01
CA ALA A 405 4.74 -24.64 11.90
C ALA A 405 5.66 -25.76 11.38
N GLU A 406 5.97 -26.75 12.21
CA GLU A 406 6.76 -27.92 11.82
C GLU A 406 5.86 -29.14 11.58
N PHE A 407 6.03 -29.83 10.45
CA PHE A 407 5.30 -31.08 10.14
C PHE A 407 6.14 -32.05 9.31
N SER A 408 5.72 -33.32 9.32
CA SER A 408 6.36 -34.38 8.52
C SER A 408 5.84 -34.37 7.09
N VAL A 409 6.73 -34.51 6.11
CA VAL A 409 6.40 -34.59 4.68
C VAL A 409 5.89 -35.99 4.38
N HIS A 410 4.59 -36.10 4.18
CA HIS A 410 3.95 -37.33 3.72
C HIS A 410 4.09 -37.50 2.20
N THR A 411 4.28 -38.73 1.73
CA THR A 411 4.23 -39.09 0.31
C THR A 411 2.81 -39.17 -0.24
N ASP A 412 1.79 -39.18 0.64
CA ASP A 412 0.38 -39.00 0.29
C ASP A 412 0.02 -37.51 0.22
N PRO A 413 -0.38 -36.98 -0.95
CA PRO A 413 -0.83 -35.59 -1.08
C PRO A 413 -2.07 -35.26 -0.24
N GLY A 414 -2.94 -36.25 0.05
CA GLY A 414 -4.15 -36.04 0.84
C GLY A 414 -3.82 -35.65 2.29
N ALA A 415 -3.06 -36.50 2.98
CA ALA A 415 -2.57 -36.23 4.34
C ALA A 415 -1.73 -34.94 4.44
N MET A 416 -1.00 -34.56 3.39
CA MET A 416 -0.26 -33.30 3.34
C MET A 416 -1.18 -32.08 3.24
N THR A 417 -2.26 -32.19 2.45
CA THR A 417 -3.26 -31.12 2.27
C THR A 417 -3.99 -30.81 3.58
N GLU A 418 -4.35 -31.84 4.33
CA GLU A 418 -4.99 -31.73 5.65
C GLU A 418 -4.06 -31.01 6.65
N HIS A 419 -2.81 -31.47 6.82
CA HIS A 419 -1.83 -30.81 7.70
C HIS A 419 -1.54 -29.35 7.33
N LEU A 420 -1.42 -29.02 6.03
CA LEU A 420 -1.24 -27.63 5.61
C LEU A 420 -2.47 -26.77 5.96
N SER A 421 -3.69 -27.32 5.81
CA SER A 421 -4.91 -26.59 6.19
C SER A 421 -5.01 -26.34 7.69
N GLU A 422 -4.64 -27.31 8.54
CA GLU A 422 -4.67 -27.16 9.99
C GLU A 422 -3.56 -26.23 10.49
N LEU A 423 -2.31 -26.48 10.10
CA LEU A 423 -1.14 -25.83 10.73
C LEU A 423 -0.82 -24.45 10.13
N VAL A 424 -1.15 -24.19 8.87
CA VAL A 424 -0.89 -22.89 8.22
C VAL A 424 -2.13 -21.99 8.21
N TYR A 425 -3.33 -22.56 8.10
CA TYR A 425 -4.55 -21.79 7.88
C TYR A 425 -5.54 -21.77 9.06
N ALA A 426 -5.79 -22.88 9.76
CA ALA A 426 -6.78 -22.89 10.84
C ALA A 426 -6.38 -21.94 12.00
N GLY A 427 -5.09 -21.86 12.34
CA GLY A 427 -4.59 -20.92 13.35
C GLY A 427 -4.82 -19.43 13.01
N ARG A 428 -5.02 -19.08 11.73
CA ARG A 428 -5.34 -17.69 11.32
C ARG A 428 -6.71 -17.25 11.79
N LEU A 429 -7.68 -18.16 11.87
CA LEU A 429 -9.06 -17.85 12.26
C LEU A 429 -9.17 -17.32 13.70
N THR A 430 -8.24 -17.75 14.57
CA THR A 430 -8.20 -17.37 16.00
C THR A 430 -7.10 -16.37 16.34
N ALA A 431 -6.32 -15.90 15.35
CA ALA A 431 -5.22 -14.96 15.59
C ALA A 431 -5.75 -13.58 16.06
N ALA A 432 -5.21 -13.09 17.17
CA ALA A 432 -5.64 -11.85 17.82
C ALA A 432 -4.81 -10.61 17.43
N THR A 433 -3.64 -10.78 16.80
CA THR A 433 -2.78 -9.67 16.39
C THR A 433 -2.49 -9.68 14.89
N THR A 434 -2.27 -8.50 14.32
CA THR A 434 -1.82 -8.33 12.93
C THR A 434 -0.43 -8.95 12.68
N ALA A 435 0.40 -9.07 13.72
CA ALA A 435 1.71 -9.69 13.67
C ALA A 435 1.65 -11.23 13.53
N ASP A 436 0.58 -11.86 14.02
CA ASP A 436 0.33 -13.30 13.91
C ASP A 436 -0.36 -13.67 12.57
N LEU A 437 -1.05 -12.71 11.95
CA LEU A 437 -1.63 -12.86 10.61
C LEU A 437 -0.61 -12.68 9.47
N ARG A 438 0.58 -12.13 9.76
CA ARG A 438 1.61 -11.87 8.76
C ARG A 438 2.23 -13.17 8.25
N LEU A 439 2.17 -13.38 6.93
CA LEU A 439 2.89 -14.46 6.25
C LEU A 439 4.23 -13.93 5.71
N VAL A 440 5.29 -14.73 5.85
CA VAL A 440 6.65 -14.38 5.43
C VAL A 440 7.21 -15.48 4.53
N SER A 441 7.48 -15.18 3.26
CA SER A 441 8.16 -16.08 2.34
C SER A 441 9.66 -16.04 2.60
N VAL A 442 10.22 -17.16 3.05
CA VAL A 442 11.67 -17.32 3.31
C VAL A 442 12.31 -18.20 2.23
N ASP A 443 11.61 -19.24 1.81
CA ASP A 443 12.00 -20.17 0.75
C ASP A 443 10.83 -20.49 -0.20
N ALA A 444 11.10 -21.23 -1.28
CA ALA A 444 10.06 -21.61 -2.24
C ALA A 444 8.95 -22.49 -1.62
N ALA A 445 9.24 -23.26 -0.56
CA ALA A 445 8.25 -24.09 0.11
C ALA A 445 7.24 -23.26 0.91
N SER A 446 7.69 -22.21 1.61
CA SER A 446 6.80 -21.26 2.28
C SER A 446 5.86 -20.54 1.30
N THR A 447 6.38 -20.04 0.16
CA THR A 447 5.51 -19.45 -0.88
C THR A 447 4.52 -20.47 -1.47
N ALA A 448 4.94 -21.72 -1.69
CA ALA A 448 4.05 -22.81 -2.15
C ALA A 448 2.91 -23.10 -1.15
N ALA A 449 3.19 -23.06 0.15
CA ALA A 449 2.17 -23.23 1.18
C ALA A 449 1.20 -22.04 1.27
N TYR A 450 1.62 -20.81 0.91
CA TYR A 450 0.78 -19.61 0.97
C TYR A 450 -0.05 -19.33 -0.30
N LEU A 451 0.07 -20.17 -1.35
CA LEU A 451 -0.61 -19.95 -2.65
C LEU A 451 -2.12 -19.73 -2.51
N THR A 452 -2.79 -20.44 -1.61
CA THR A 452 -4.24 -20.33 -1.38
C THR A 452 -4.64 -18.95 -0.88
N HIS A 453 -3.98 -18.41 0.14
CA HIS A 453 -4.22 -17.05 0.63
C HIS A 453 -3.76 -15.98 -0.36
N LEU A 454 -2.62 -16.19 -1.02
CA LEU A 454 -2.10 -15.27 -2.03
C LEU A 454 -3.13 -15.07 -3.17
N TYR A 455 -3.75 -16.15 -3.64
CA TYR A 455 -4.69 -16.12 -4.76
C TYR A 455 -6.12 -15.76 -4.37
N CYS A 456 -6.69 -16.39 -3.33
CA CYS A 456 -8.11 -16.24 -2.95
C CYS A 456 -8.40 -15.02 -2.08
N TYR A 457 -7.37 -14.37 -1.50
CA TYR A 457 -7.54 -13.16 -0.69
C TYR A 457 -6.60 -12.04 -1.15
N ALA A 458 -5.29 -12.21 -0.98
CA ALA A 458 -4.35 -11.09 -1.07
C ALA A 458 -4.36 -10.39 -2.43
N LEU A 459 -4.25 -11.14 -3.53
CA LEU A 459 -4.25 -10.58 -4.88
C LEU A 459 -5.63 -10.07 -5.33
N LEU A 460 -6.73 -10.56 -4.75
CA LEU A 460 -8.08 -10.03 -4.98
C LEU A 460 -8.24 -8.67 -4.32
N VAL A 461 -7.89 -8.54 -3.04
CA VAL A 461 -7.88 -7.25 -2.33
C VAL A 461 -7.01 -6.22 -3.06
N ARG A 462 -5.82 -6.62 -3.56
CA ARG A 462 -4.98 -5.72 -4.39
C ARG A 462 -5.63 -5.33 -5.72
N CYS A 463 -6.32 -6.25 -6.40
CA CYS A 463 -7.06 -5.90 -7.62
C CYS A 463 -8.18 -4.90 -7.32
N ALA A 464 -8.92 -5.09 -6.22
CA ALA A 464 -9.99 -4.21 -5.79
C ALA A 464 -9.49 -2.83 -5.34
N ASP A 465 -8.42 -2.77 -4.52
CA ASP A 465 -7.76 -1.52 -4.08
C ASP A 465 -7.39 -0.64 -5.29
N VAL A 466 -6.81 -1.25 -6.32
CA VAL A 466 -6.36 -0.57 -7.54
C VAL A 466 -7.54 -0.17 -8.44
N GLN A 467 -8.60 -0.98 -8.51
CA GLN A 467 -9.82 -0.64 -9.25
C GLN A 467 -10.60 0.50 -8.57
N HIS A 468 -10.65 0.50 -7.23
CA HIS A 468 -11.20 1.59 -6.42
C HIS A 468 -10.42 2.88 -6.67
N ALA A 469 -9.08 2.84 -6.67
CA ALA A 469 -8.23 3.99 -6.99
C ALA A 469 -8.39 4.49 -8.45
N LEU A 470 -8.84 3.63 -9.37
CA LEU A 470 -9.22 3.97 -10.75
C LEU A 470 -10.68 4.44 -10.90
N GLY A 471 -11.44 4.56 -9.81
CA GLY A 471 -12.86 4.91 -9.83
C GLY A 471 -13.79 3.82 -10.39
N ARG A 472 -13.30 2.59 -10.59
CA ARG A 472 -14.06 1.43 -11.10
C ARG A 472 -14.81 0.73 -9.95
N TYR A 473 -15.61 1.49 -9.20
CA TYR A 473 -16.18 1.08 -7.90
C TYR A 473 -16.98 -0.22 -7.93
N GLN A 474 -17.72 -0.50 -9.02
CA GLN A 474 -18.47 -1.76 -9.16
C GLN A 474 -17.54 -2.99 -9.22
N GLN A 475 -16.48 -2.92 -10.02
CA GLN A 475 -15.54 -4.04 -10.18
C GLN A 475 -14.74 -4.26 -8.88
N ALA A 476 -14.42 -3.17 -8.17
CA ALA A 476 -13.82 -3.24 -6.85
C ALA A 476 -14.75 -3.90 -5.82
N GLU A 477 -16.05 -3.59 -5.83
CA GLU A 477 -17.05 -4.25 -4.98
C GLU A 477 -17.13 -5.76 -5.28
N GLU A 478 -17.15 -6.15 -6.57
CA GLU A 478 -17.13 -7.56 -7.00
C GLU A 478 -15.86 -8.30 -6.53
N ASP A 479 -14.66 -7.74 -6.72
CA ASP A 479 -13.39 -8.36 -6.28
C ASP A 479 -13.27 -8.41 -4.73
N TYR A 480 -13.75 -7.39 -3.99
CA TYR A 480 -13.77 -7.41 -2.51
C TYR A 480 -14.76 -8.46 -1.97
N LEU A 481 -15.95 -8.58 -2.55
CA LEU A 481 -16.93 -9.60 -2.15
C LEU A 481 -16.45 -11.01 -2.48
N ALA A 482 -15.73 -11.20 -3.59
CA ALA A 482 -15.04 -12.45 -3.90
C ALA A 482 -13.97 -12.80 -2.83
N ALA A 483 -13.21 -11.82 -2.34
CA ALA A 483 -12.27 -12.01 -1.23
C ALA A 483 -12.96 -12.28 0.12
N ALA A 484 -14.15 -11.73 0.35
CA ALA A 484 -14.95 -12.00 1.55
C ALA A 484 -15.53 -13.43 1.59
N GLY A 485 -15.52 -14.14 0.47
CA GLY A 485 -15.86 -15.56 0.36
C GLY A 485 -14.71 -16.52 0.73
N TYR A 486 -13.54 -16.02 1.14
CA TYR A 486 -12.37 -16.82 1.48
C TYR A 486 -12.57 -17.60 2.80
N SER A 487 -12.46 -18.94 2.77
CA SER A 487 -12.81 -19.77 3.93
C SER A 487 -11.92 -19.60 5.17
N PHE A 488 -10.69 -19.08 5.00
CA PHE A 488 -9.72 -18.89 6.09
C PHE A 488 -9.50 -17.40 6.44
N LEU A 489 -10.51 -16.56 6.19
CA LEU A 489 -10.51 -15.13 6.51
C LEU A 489 -10.60 -14.92 8.04
N ASN A 490 -9.67 -14.15 8.62
CA ASN A 490 -9.73 -13.81 10.03
C ASN A 490 -10.90 -12.84 10.33
N PRO A 491 -11.83 -13.19 11.26
CA PRO A 491 -13.06 -12.42 11.49
C PRO A 491 -12.83 -11.10 12.23
N GLY A 492 -11.73 -10.94 12.98
CA GLY A 492 -11.48 -9.75 13.80
C GLY A 492 -10.68 -8.65 13.07
N SER A 493 -9.75 -9.03 12.19
CA SER A 493 -8.80 -8.10 11.53
C SER A 493 -8.98 -8.05 10.02
N GLU A 494 -8.98 -9.19 9.32
CA GLU A 494 -9.06 -9.23 7.85
C GLU A 494 -10.49 -8.91 7.38
N ALA A 495 -11.50 -9.50 7.99
CA ALA A 495 -12.91 -9.19 7.72
C ALA A 495 -13.25 -7.72 8.06
N LEU A 496 -12.71 -7.17 9.15
CA LEU A 496 -12.84 -5.75 9.49
C LEU A 496 -12.22 -4.86 8.40
N SER A 497 -11.00 -5.19 7.93
CA SER A 497 -10.36 -4.44 6.85
C SER A 497 -11.16 -4.50 5.55
N LEU A 498 -11.69 -5.68 5.17
CA LEU A 498 -12.59 -5.84 4.02
C LEU A 498 -13.88 -5.04 4.17
N TRP A 499 -14.53 -5.09 5.34
CA TRP A 499 -15.77 -4.35 5.59
C TRP A 499 -15.54 -2.84 5.46
N VAL A 500 -14.47 -2.31 6.05
CA VAL A 500 -14.11 -0.88 5.94
C VAL A 500 -13.78 -0.50 4.49
N ARG A 501 -13.08 -1.34 3.73
CA ARG A 501 -12.81 -1.11 2.29
C ARG A 501 -14.09 -1.09 1.44
N LEU A 502 -15.00 -2.03 1.66
CA LEU A 502 -16.31 -2.06 0.99
C LEU A 502 -17.17 -0.85 1.38
N ALA A 503 -17.20 -0.48 2.67
CA ALA A 503 -17.93 0.69 3.16
C ALA A 503 -17.40 1.99 2.55
N ARG A 504 -16.07 2.15 2.51
CA ARG A 504 -15.41 3.26 1.83
C ARG A 504 -15.72 3.27 0.32
N ASN A 505 -15.70 2.12 -0.35
CA ASN A 505 -16.01 2.01 -1.77
C ASN A 505 -17.46 2.43 -2.08
N ALA A 506 -18.44 1.99 -1.28
CA ALA A 506 -19.83 2.41 -1.41
C ALA A 506 -20.01 3.91 -1.12
N LEU A 507 -19.33 4.44 -0.10
CA LEU A 507 -19.38 5.87 0.26
C LEU A 507 -18.79 6.76 -0.85
N GLU A 508 -17.59 6.44 -1.36
CA GLU A 508 -16.95 7.20 -2.44
C GLU A 508 -17.69 7.10 -3.78
N TRP A 509 -18.29 5.94 -4.09
CA TRP A 509 -19.19 5.79 -5.23
C TRP A 509 -20.45 6.65 -5.06
N GLY A 510 -21.08 6.63 -3.88
CA GLY A 510 -22.20 7.52 -3.55
C GLY A 510 -21.84 9.00 -3.71
N HIS A 511 -20.64 9.41 -3.28
CA HIS A 511 -20.13 10.77 -3.48
C HIS A 511 -19.92 11.10 -4.96
N ALA A 512 -19.44 10.14 -5.77
CA ALA A 512 -19.28 10.33 -7.21
C ALA A 512 -20.63 10.52 -7.91
N CYS A 513 -21.66 9.74 -7.56
CA CYS A 513 -23.02 9.92 -8.08
C CYS A 513 -23.65 11.25 -7.64
N TYR A 514 -23.51 11.63 -6.36
CA TYR A 514 -24.10 12.87 -5.83
C TYR A 514 -23.52 14.11 -6.55
N ARG A 515 -22.19 14.16 -6.72
CA ARG A 515 -21.50 15.23 -7.46
C ARG A 515 -21.73 15.21 -8.98
N ALA A 516 -22.37 14.16 -9.49
CA ALA A 516 -22.83 14.05 -10.88
C ALA A 516 -24.35 14.30 -11.02
N GLU A 517 -25.00 14.79 -9.96
CA GLU A 517 -26.45 15.01 -9.85
C GLU A 517 -27.31 13.74 -10.03
N ASP A 518 -26.70 12.54 -10.02
CA ASP A 518 -27.42 11.26 -9.94
C ASP A 518 -27.80 10.95 -8.49
N PHE A 519 -28.80 11.69 -8.00
CA PHE A 519 -29.35 11.52 -6.65
C PHE A 519 -29.91 10.11 -6.43
N THR A 520 -30.40 9.45 -7.48
CA THR A 520 -30.91 8.07 -7.46
C THR A 520 -29.80 7.05 -7.21
N GLY A 521 -28.70 7.13 -7.96
CA GLY A 521 -27.52 6.30 -7.77
C GLY A 521 -26.83 6.59 -6.44
N ALA A 522 -26.70 7.86 -6.05
CA ALA A 522 -26.12 8.26 -4.76
C ALA A 522 -26.86 7.64 -3.58
N ARG A 523 -28.20 7.80 -3.56
CA ARG A 523 -29.10 7.19 -2.57
C ARG A 523 -28.92 5.67 -2.53
N ALA A 524 -28.93 5.00 -3.68
CA ALA A 524 -28.73 3.55 -3.76
C ALA A 524 -27.39 3.07 -3.17
N GLN A 525 -26.29 3.83 -3.31
CA GLN A 525 -25.01 3.47 -2.70
C GLN A 525 -24.98 3.72 -1.19
N TYR A 526 -25.46 4.88 -0.70
CA TYR A 526 -25.49 5.15 0.74
C TYR A 526 -26.43 4.20 1.49
N THR A 527 -27.54 3.79 0.87
CA THR A 527 -28.48 2.79 1.43
C THR A 527 -27.85 1.39 1.59
N LYS A 528 -26.68 1.10 1.00
CA LYS A 528 -25.91 -0.12 1.33
C LYS A 528 -25.33 -0.10 2.76
N LEU A 529 -25.15 1.09 3.35
CA LEU A 529 -24.53 1.29 4.66
C LEU A 529 -25.56 1.49 5.77
N VAL A 530 -26.50 2.42 5.58
CA VAL A 530 -27.58 2.73 6.53
C VAL A 530 -28.87 3.00 5.74
N ALA A 531 -30.01 2.49 6.20
CA ALA A 531 -31.29 2.75 5.53
C ALA A 531 -31.80 4.17 5.82
N GLU A 532 -32.72 4.69 5.00
CA GLU A 532 -33.25 6.07 5.17
C GLU A 532 -33.99 6.27 6.49
N ASP A 533 -34.58 5.22 7.04
CA ASP A 533 -35.22 5.18 8.36
C ASP A 533 -34.21 5.00 9.52
N SER A 534 -32.91 5.13 9.24
CA SER A 534 -31.80 4.87 10.15
C SER A 534 -31.73 3.42 10.68
N THR A 535 -32.28 2.45 9.94
CA THR A 535 -32.18 1.02 10.26
C THR A 535 -31.09 0.28 9.47
N VAL A 536 -30.90 -1.01 9.76
CA VAL A 536 -29.91 -1.88 9.11
C VAL A 536 -30.42 -2.33 7.73
N PRO A 537 -29.70 -2.06 6.62
CA PRO A 537 -30.13 -2.45 5.28
C PRO A 537 -30.20 -3.98 5.07
N ALA A 538 -31.40 -4.54 5.12
CA ALA A 538 -31.62 -5.99 5.03
C ALA A 538 -31.12 -6.65 3.73
N ALA A 539 -31.05 -5.90 2.62
CA ALA A 539 -30.61 -6.40 1.31
C ALA A 539 -29.12 -6.16 1.02
N SER A 540 -28.36 -5.54 1.94
CA SER A 540 -26.97 -5.16 1.70
C SER A 540 -26.01 -6.33 1.93
N LEU A 541 -25.09 -6.53 0.97
CA LEU A 541 -24.06 -7.56 1.03
C LEU A 541 -23.03 -7.31 2.16
N LEU A 542 -22.88 -6.06 2.61
CA LEU A 542 -22.07 -5.69 3.79
C LEU A 542 -22.58 -6.33 5.10
N PHE A 543 -23.87 -6.65 5.20
CA PHE A 543 -24.49 -7.22 6.40
C PHE A 543 -24.86 -8.71 6.26
N THR A 544 -25.00 -9.20 5.02
CA THR A 544 -25.48 -10.55 4.72
C THR A 544 -24.38 -11.54 4.30
N THR A 545 -23.18 -11.05 3.95
CA THR A 545 -22.04 -11.92 3.59
C THR A 545 -21.45 -12.58 4.83
N ALA A 546 -21.44 -13.92 4.88
CA ALA A 546 -21.04 -14.70 6.05
C ALA A 546 -19.63 -14.38 6.57
N GLY A 547 -18.66 -14.16 5.68
CA GLY A 547 -17.29 -13.77 6.05
C GLY A 547 -17.16 -12.39 6.72
N LEU A 548 -18.20 -11.56 6.65
CA LEU A 548 -18.23 -10.20 7.23
C LEU A 548 -19.12 -10.11 8.48
N THR A 549 -19.57 -11.23 9.04
CA THR A 549 -20.57 -11.22 10.14
C THR A 549 -20.12 -10.42 11.36
N ALA A 550 -18.88 -10.59 11.82
CA ALA A 550 -18.37 -9.89 13.00
C ALA A 550 -18.34 -8.34 12.87
N PRO A 551 -17.71 -7.73 11.85
CA PRO A 551 -17.81 -6.28 11.66
C PRO A 551 -19.23 -5.81 11.31
N ALA A 552 -20.05 -6.67 10.67
CA ALA A 552 -21.46 -6.35 10.44
C ALA A 552 -22.27 -6.29 11.75
N ASP A 553 -21.97 -7.12 12.75
CA ASP A 553 -22.60 -7.04 14.07
C ASP A 553 -22.19 -5.75 14.80
N THR A 554 -20.91 -5.36 14.79
CA THR A 554 -20.49 -4.04 15.29
C THR A 554 -21.20 -2.89 14.55
N ALA A 555 -21.41 -3.01 13.24
CA ALA A 555 -22.15 -2.04 12.46
C ALA A 555 -23.65 -1.99 12.83
N ARG A 556 -24.28 -3.13 13.14
CA ARG A 556 -25.65 -3.20 13.68
C ARG A 556 -25.74 -2.50 15.04
N ASP A 557 -24.77 -2.70 15.92
CA ASP A 557 -24.70 -2.04 17.22
C ASP A 557 -24.52 -0.52 17.07
N VAL A 558 -23.66 -0.05 16.15
CA VAL A 558 -23.55 1.38 15.84
C VAL A 558 -24.89 1.93 15.34
N ILE A 559 -25.58 1.22 14.43
CA ILE A 559 -26.87 1.65 13.88
C ILE A 559 -27.94 1.75 14.98
N ALA A 560 -27.98 0.80 15.91
CA ALA A 560 -28.92 0.82 17.04
C ALA A 560 -28.77 2.06 17.94
N HIS A 561 -27.55 2.60 18.08
CA HIS A 561 -27.26 3.77 18.93
C HIS A 561 -27.27 5.11 18.16
N LEU A 562 -27.65 5.15 16.88
CA LEU A 562 -27.64 6.39 16.07
C LEU A 562 -28.51 7.52 16.67
N GLY A 563 -29.56 7.17 17.41
CA GLY A 563 -30.44 8.10 18.10
C GLY A 563 -29.90 8.65 19.43
N ASP A 564 -28.89 8.02 20.03
CA ASP A 564 -28.42 8.36 21.38
C ASP A 564 -27.49 9.58 21.39
N ARG A 565 -27.66 10.45 22.38
CA ARG A 565 -26.86 11.68 22.54
C ARG A 565 -26.46 11.87 24.01
N PRO A 566 -25.16 11.90 24.34
CA PRO A 566 -24.00 11.66 23.46
C PRO A 566 -23.96 10.22 22.93
N LEU A 567 -23.28 10.01 21.80
CA LEU A 567 -22.99 8.66 21.31
C LEU A 567 -22.09 7.91 22.31
N PRO A 568 -22.29 6.60 22.53
CA PRO A 568 -21.40 5.78 23.35
C PRO A 568 -20.01 5.61 22.71
N GLU A 569 -19.07 5.01 23.44
CA GLU A 569 -17.75 4.66 22.91
C GLU A 569 -17.88 3.51 21.90
N LEU A 570 -17.97 3.88 20.62
CA LEU A 570 -18.18 2.99 19.47
C LEU A 570 -16.87 2.78 18.69
N GLN A 571 -16.79 1.67 17.94
CA GLN A 571 -15.67 1.42 17.05
C GLN A 571 -15.62 2.45 15.90
N TRP A 572 -14.67 3.38 15.98
CA TRP A 572 -14.61 4.57 15.12
C TRP A 572 -14.40 4.24 13.64
N GLU A 573 -13.67 3.16 13.32
CA GLU A 573 -13.37 2.77 11.93
C GLU A 573 -14.65 2.50 11.13
N ILE A 574 -15.63 1.86 11.77
CA ILE A 574 -16.95 1.53 11.24
C ILE A 574 -17.87 2.75 11.36
N ALA A 575 -17.93 3.36 12.55
CA ALA A 575 -18.89 4.42 12.85
C ALA A 575 -18.73 5.65 11.94
N GLN A 576 -17.50 6.05 11.60
CA GLN A 576 -17.27 7.20 10.70
C GLN A 576 -17.95 7.02 9.33
N HIS A 577 -17.90 5.81 8.75
CA HIS A 577 -18.46 5.54 7.41
C HIS A 577 -19.99 5.51 7.43
N LEU A 578 -20.57 4.91 8.47
CA LEU A 578 -22.03 4.87 8.69
C LEU A 578 -22.60 6.27 8.95
N LEU A 579 -21.97 7.06 9.84
CA LEU A 579 -22.38 8.42 10.15
C LEU A 579 -22.24 9.35 8.93
N SER A 580 -21.18 9.17 8.13
CA SER A 580 -21.01 9.92 6.88
C SER A 580 -22.14 9.59 5.89
N ALA A 581 -22.40 8.30 5.62
CA ALA A 581 -23.49 7.87 4.73
C ALA A 581 -24.86 8.39 5.18
N LEU A 582 -25.17 8.30 6.48
CA LEU A 582 -26.40 8.85 7.05
C LEU A 582 -26.51 10.37 6.85
N SER A 583 -25.42 11.11 7.05
CA SER A 583 -25.43 12.57 6.85
C SER A 583 -25.73 12.97 5.41
N TYR A 584 -25.27 12.20 4.42
CA TYR A 584 -25.57 12.44 3.01
C TYR A 584 -26.96 11.94 2.60
N LEU A 585 -27.50 10.89 3.24
CA LEU A 585 -28.92 10.51 3.06
C LEU A 585 -29.87 11.59 3.58
N VAL A 586 -29.58 12.20 4.73
CA VAL A 586 -30.34 13.35 5.24
C VAL A 586 -30.23 14.54 4.30
N GLN A 587 -29.04 14.82 3.75
CA GLN A 587 -28.89 15.87 2.72
C GLN A 587 -29.73 15.61 1.47
N LEU A 588 -29.75 14.37 0.96
CA LEU A 588 -30.58 13.97 -0.17
C LEU A 588 -32.09 13.98 0.12
N ALA A 589 -32.49 13.77 1.37
CA ALA A 589 -33.90 13.83 1.79
C ALA A 589 -34.41 15.27 1.86
N GLU A 590 -33.59 16.19 2.38
CA GLU A 590 -33.90 17.62 2.51
C GLU A 590 -33.62 18.44 1.22
N GLY A 591 -33.14 17.79 0.14
CA GLY A 591 -32.85 18.44 -1.14
C GLY A 591 -31.61 19.35 -1.11
N LEU A 592 -30.70 19.13 -0.16
CA LEU A 592 -29.42 19.84 -0.05
C LEU A 592 -28.46 19.42 -1.19
N ASP A 593 -27.52 20.31 -1.54
CA ASP A 593 -26.39 19.91 -2.40
C ASP A 593 -25.37 19.04 -1.62
N PHE A 594 -24.36 18.52 -2.32
CA PHE A 594 -23.28 17.71 -1.74
C PHE A 594 -22.50 18.43 -0.61
N TYR A 595 -22.68 19.74 -0.43
CA TYR A 595 -22.01 20.53 0.61
C TYR A 595 -22.95 20.92 1.77
N GLY A 596 -24.18 20.39 1.78
CA GLY A 596 -25.20 20.63 2.79
C GLY A 596 -25.86 22.01 2.69
N LEU A 597 -26.00 22.59 1.49
CA LEU A 597 -26.45 23.98 1.30
C LEU A 597 -27.82 24.07 0.59
N LEU A 598 -28.78 24.79 1.19
CA LEU A 598 -30.08 25.15 0.56
C LEU A 598 -30.26 26.66 0.34
N LEU A 599 -29.81 27.49 1.29
CA LEU A 599 -30.23 28.89 1.42
C LEU A 599 -29.33 29.89 0.68
N SER A 600 -29.85 31.11 0.50
CA SER A 600 -29.01 32.27 0.15
C SER A 600 -28.04 32.54 1.32
N PRO A 601 -26.74 32.77 1.06
CA PRO A 601 -25.80 33.07 2.13
C PRO A 601 -26.14 34.39 2.83
N ILE A 602 -25.90 34.44 4.15
CA ILE A 602 -25.89 35.71 4.91
C ILE A 602 -24.68 36.60 4.53
N HIS A 603 -23.64 35.99 3.95
CA HIS A 603 -22.44 36.70 3.52
C HIS A 603 -22.59 37.29 2.12
N THR A 604 -21.90 38.41 1.87
CA THR A 604 -21.89 39.06 0.54
C THR A 604 -21.07 38.28 -0.47
N PHE A 605 -21.39 38.41 -1.76
CA PHE A 605 -20.62 37.82 -2.85
C PHE A 605 -19.13 38.18 -2.77
N GLU A 606 -18.79 39.45 -2.56
CA GLU A 606 -17.40 39.94 -2.53
C GLU A 606 -16.59 39.32 -1.39
N TYR A 607 -17.18 39.19 -0.20
CA TYR A 607 -16.53 38.52 0.93
C TYR A 607 -16.30 37.03 0.64
N LEU A 608 -17.34 36.31 0.21
CA LEU A 608 -17.24 34.89 -0.14
C LEU A 608 -16.25 34.65 -1.28
N GLN A 609 -16.17 35.54 -2.26
CA GLN A 609 -15.16 35.47 -3.31
C GLN A 609 -13.75 35.62 -2.75
N SER A 610 -13.52 36.56 -1.83
CA SER A 610 -12.19 36.75 -1.23
C SER A 610 -11.74 35.52 -0.44
N VAL A 611 -12.65 34.90 0.33
CA VAL A 611 -12.40 33.69 1.13
C VAL A 611 -12.21 32.45 0.25
N ALA A 612 -13.05 32.25 -0.77
CA ALA A 612 -12.90 31.15 -1.74
C ALA A 612 -11.57 31.26 -2.50
N ARG A 613 -11.17 32.46 -2.92
CA ARG A 613 -9.88 32.74 -3.56
C ARG A 613 -8.72 32.42 -2.61
N GLY A 614 -8.82 32.77 -1.33
CA GLY A 614 -7.83 32.44 -0.30
C GLY A 614 -7.60 30.93 -0.17
N PHE A 615 -8.65 30.15 0.11
CA PHE A 615 -8.53 28.69 0.22
C PHE A 615 -8.08 28.02 -1.09
N ALA A 616 -8.49 28.54 -2.26
CA ALA A 616 -8.01 28.02 -3.53
C ALA A 616 -6.51 28.29 -3.74
N GLN A 617 -6.00 29.45 -3.30
CA GLN A 617 -4.56 29.75 -3.31
C GLN A 617 -3.77 28.87 -2.33
N GLU A 618 -4.30 28.59 -1.14
CA GLU A 618 -3.71 27.64 -0.19
C GLU A 618 -3.65 26.22 -0.77
N ALA A 619 -4.72 25.77 -1.44
CA ALA A 619 -4.75 24.49 -2.16
C ALA A 619 -3.68 24.40 -3.25
N VAL A 620 -3.49 25.47 -4.05
CA VAL A 620 -2.43 25.56 -5.08
C VAL A 620 -1.03 25.54 -4.45
N GLN A 621 -0.81 26.23 -3.32
CA GLN A 621 0.48 26.22 -2.63
C GLN A 621 0.82 24.82 -2.10
N ALA A 622 -0.13 24.15 -1.45
CA ALA A 622 0.03 22.77 -0.99
C ALA A 622 0.26 21.79 -2.15
N GLU A 623 -0.45 21.95 -3.29
CA GLU A 623 -0.24 21.09 -4.47
C GLU A 623 1.17 21.26 -5.04
N ARG A 624 1.71 22.49 -5.07
CA ARG A 624 3.09 22.77 -5.49
C ARG A 624 4.12 22.12 -4.57
N GLU A 625 3.91 22.14 -3.25
CA GLU A 625 4.82 21.45 -2.32
C GLU A 625 4.69 19.92 -2.41
N TYR A 626 3.49 19.38 -2.68
CA TYR A 626 3.33 17.96 -3.05
C TYR A 626 4.18 17.61 -4.29
N VAL A 627 4.12 18.41 -5.35
CA VAL A 627 4.94 18.20 -6.56
C VAL A 627 6.44 18.30 -6.25
N ASN A 628 6.85 19.27 -5.41
CA ASN A 628 8.24 19.39 -4.95
C ASN A 628 8.71 18.13 -4.18
N PHE A 629 7.91 17.62 -3.25
CA PHE A 629 8.24 16.42 -2.47
C PHE A 629 8.25 15.15 -3.33
N ARG A 630 7.32 14.98 -4.28
CA ARG A 630 7.39 13.86 -5.25
C ARG A 630 8.62 13.96 -6.16
N SER A 631 9.03 15.17 -6.55
CA SER A 631 10.27 15.38 -7.31
C SER A 631 11.51 14.98 -6.50
N ARG A 632 11.62 15.40 -5.24
CA ARG A 632 12.70 14.97 -4.33
C ARG A 632 12.70 13.46 -4.09
N GLN A 633 11.53 12.87 -3.87
CA GLN A 633 11.35 11.43 -3.73
C GLN A 633 11.90 10.65 -4.94
N GLN A 634 11.68 11.14 -6.16
CA GLN A 634 12.22 10.52 -7.37
C GLN A 634 13.73 10.67 -7.50
N ILE A 635 14.30 11.81 -7.09
CA ILE A 635 15.75 12.05 -7.07
C ILE A 635 16.42 11.08 -6.08
N GLU A 636 15.95 11.02 -4.83
CA GLU A 636 16.53 10.11 -3.84
C GLU A 636 16.32 8.63 -4.21
N ALA A 637 15.19 8.29 -4.82
CA ALA A 637 14.95 6.95 -5.36
C ALA A 637 15.83 6.62 -6.58
N ALA A 638 16.40 7.60 -7.26
CA ALA A 638 17.43 7.40 -8.28
C ALA A 638 18.81 7.22 -7.61
N THR A 639 19.16 8.06 -6.63
CA THR A 639 20.38 7.92 -5.81
C THR A 639 20.51 6.52 -5.20
N ARG A 640 19.43 5.97 -4.59
CA ARG A 640 19.45 4.60 -4.06
C ARG A 640 19.71 3.56 -5.15
N ARG A 641 19.07 3.67 -6.33
CA ARG A 641 19.28 2.77 -7.48
C ARG A 641 20.70 2.84 -8.05
N ASP A 642 21.32 4.02 -8.05
CA ASP A 642 22.71 4.17 -8.44
C ASP A 642 23.65 3.49 -7.43
N LEU A 643 23.40 3.60 -6.12
CA LEU A 643 24.14 2.90 -5.08
C LEU A 643 23.96 1.37 -5.16
N GLU A 644 22.74 0.88 -5.38
CA GLU A 644 22.44 -0.54 -5.64
C GLU A 644 23.20 -1.04 -6.89
N THR A 645 23.27 -0.24 -7.95
CA THR A 645 24.01 -0.56 -9.17
C THR A 645 25.53 -0.58 -8.91
N MET A 646 26.08 0.38 -8.15
CA MET A 646 27.49 0.37 -7.74
C MET A 646 27.83 -0.86 -6.91
N ARG A 647 26.96 -1.26 -5.99
CA ARG A 647 27.07 -2.48 -5.17
C ARG A 647 27.09 -3.73 -6.05
N ALA A 648 26.17 -3.85 -7.01
CA ALA A 648 26.13 -4.96 -7.95
C ALA A 648 27.40 -5.03 -8.82
N MET A 649 27.87 -3.89 -9.34
CA MET A 649 29.12 -3.80 -10.11
C MET A 649 30.36 -4.17 -9.27
N ALA A 650 30.45 -3.72 -8.02
CA ALA A 650 31.55 -4.07 -7.12
C ALA A 650 31.58 -5.58 -6.81
N ARG A 651 30.41 -6.22 -6.64
CA ARG A 651 30.30 -7.68 -6.45
C ARG A 651 30.72 -8.44 -7.69
N ALA A 652 30.31 -7.99 -8.88
CA ALA A 652 30.73 -8.58 -10.15
C ALA A 652 32.26 -8.42 -10.38
N GLU A 653 32.86 -7.27 -10.03
CA GLU A 653 34.33 -7.13 -10.06
C GLU A 653 34.98 -8.12 -9.09
N ALA A 654 34.50 -8.22 -7.85
CA ALA A 654 35.08 -9.13 -6.85
C ALA A 654 35.05 -10.60 -7.31
N GLN A 655 33.96 -11.06 -7.93
CA GLN A 655 33.87 -12.40 -8.54
C GLN A 655 34.88 -12.58 -9.69
N GLY A 656 34.96 -11.62 -10.62
CA GLY A 656 35.92 -11.68 -11.72
C GLY A 656 37.39 -11.64 -11.25
N ARG A 657 37.69 -10.97 -10.13
CA ARG A 657 39.02 -11.01 -9.49
C ARG A 657 39.31 -12.34 -8.81
N GLU A 658 38.30 -12.99 -8.23
CA GLU A 658 38.45 -14.32 -7.64
C GLU A 658 38.82 -15.36 -8.72
N GLU A 659 38.16 -15.33 -9.87
CA GLU A 659 38.49 -16.20 -11.01
C GLU A 659 39.92 -15.96 -11.52
N GLN A 660 40.34 -14.68 -11.64
CA GLN A 660 41.72 -14.31 -12.00
C GLN A 660 42.74 -14.85 -10.99
N TYR A 661 42.44 -14.80 -9.69
CA TYR A 661 43.29 -15.35 -8.64
C TYR A 661 43.40 -16.89 -8.71
N ARG A 662 42.26 -17.58 -8.91
CA ARG A 662 42.24 -19.05 -9.09
C ARG A 662 43.03 -19.48 -10.34
N ALA A 663 42.93 -18.75 -11.44
CA ALA A 663 43.74 -18.98 -12.64
C ALA A 663 45.24 -18.79 -12.36
N ALA A 664 45.63 -17.70 -11.70
CA ALA A 664 47.03 -17.43 -11.36
C ALA A 664 47.62 -18.48 -10.39
N GLN A 665 46.84 -19.04 -9.47
CA GLN A 665 47.26 -20.20 -8.67
C GLN A 665 47.52 -21.45 -9.54
N ALA A 666 46.63 -21.73 -10.50
CA ALA A 666 46.79 -22.87 -11.40
C ALA A 666 48.05 -22.75 -12.28
N ASP A 667 48.34 -21.53 -12.76
CA ASP A 667 49.57 -21.21 -13.50
C ASP A 667 50.83 -21.36 -12.63
N ALA A 668 50.81 -20.90 -11.38
CA ALA A 668 51.91 -21.11 -10.45
C ALA A 668 52.16 -22.61 -10.16
N ALA A 669 51.08 -23.39 -9.99
CA ALA A 669 51.18 -24.85 -9.84
C ALA A 669 51.62 -25.57 -11.13
N ALA A 670 51.36 -25.01 -12.31
CA ALA A 670 51.88 -25.52 -13.58
C ALA A 670 53.37 -25.20 -13.76
N ALA A 671 53.80 -23.98 -13.40
CA ALA A 671 55.19 -23.57 -13.42
C ALA A 671 56.06 -24.41 -12.46
N GLN A 672 55.54 -24.73 -11.26
CA GLN A 672 56.22 -25.62 -10.32
C GLN A 672 56.42 -27.04 -10.90
N ARG A 673 55.39 -27.60 -11.55
CA ARG A 673 55.51 -28.89 -12.27
C ARG A 673 56.52 -28.84 -13.42
N ALA A 674 56.75 -27.68 -14.03
CA ALA A 674 57.79 -27.47 -15.02
C ALA A 674 59.21 -27.52 -14.41
N VAL A 675 59.40 -27.00 -13.19
CA VAL A 675 60.64 -27.14 -12.41
C VAL A 675 60.89 -28.62 -12.09
N ASP A 676 59.88 -29.34 -11.59
CA ASP A 676 60.01 -30.78 -11.28
C ASP A 676 60.35 -31.60 -12.53
N LEU A 677 59.76 -31.28 -13.68
CA LEU A 677 60.08 -31.91 -14.96
C LEU A 677 61.51 -31.60 -15.43
N ALA A 678 62.00 -30.37 -15.23
CA ALA A 678 63.38 -30.00 -15.57
C ALA A 678 64.40 -30.76 -14.68
N VAL A 679 64.11 -30.89 -13.38
CA VAL A 679 64.93 -31.70 -12.45
C VAL A 679 64.93 -33.16 -12.87
N ARG A 680 63.75 -33.77 -13.11
CA ARG A 680 63.65 -35.17 -13.57
C ARG A 680 64.42 -35.41 -14.87
N ARG A 681 64.28 -34.54 -15.87
CA ARG A 681 65.04 -34.66 -17.14
C ARG A 681 66.55 -34.65 -16.92
N ARG A 682 67.04 -33.84 -15.98
CA ARG A 682 68.47 -33.81 -15.60
C ARG A 682 68.88 -35.10 -14.89
N ASP A 683 68.06 -35.62 -13.99
CA ASP A 683 68.33 -36.87 -13.26
C ASP A 683 68.27 -38.10 -14.19
N ASP A 684 67.29 -38.17 -15.09
CA ASP A 684 67.17 -39.19 -16.13
C ASP A 684 68.38 -39.17 -17.08
N ALA A 685 68.85 -37.98 -17.47
CA ALA A 685 70.06 -37.84 -18.30
C ALA A 685 71.34 -38.29 -17.57
N VAL A 686 71.46 -38.02 -16.26
CA VAL A 686 72.56 -38.53 -15.42
C VAL A 686 72.48 -40.06 -15.32
N ALA A 687 71.31 -40.63 -15.03
CA ALA A 687 71.10 -42.07 -14.97
C ALA A 687 71.38 -42.76 -16.31
N GLN A 688 70.98 -42.16 -17.44
CA GLN A 688 71.27 -42.65 -18.78
C GLN A 688 72.77 -42.61 -19.10
N ARG A 689 73.47 -41.51 -18.75
CA ARG A 689 74.93 -41.41 -18.88
C ARG A 689 75.63 -42.49 -18.06
N ASP A 690 75.20 -42.73 -16.83
CA ASP A 690 75.86 -43.68 -15.93
C ASP A 690 75.59 -45.14 -16.33
N ALA A 691 74.38 -45.44 -16.79
CA ALA A 691 74.05 -46.74 -17.41
C ALA A 691 74.86 -46.97 -18.70
N TYR A 692 74.98 -45.96 -19.57
CA TYR A 692 75.82 -46.03 -20.77
C TYR A 692 77.29 -46.19 -20.40
N ALA A 693 77.80 -45.46 -19.41
CA ALA A 693 79.17 -45.59 -18.92
C ALA A 693 79.47 -47.01 -18.41
N ALA A 694 78.55 -47.61 -17.64
CA ALA A 694 78.69 -48.97 -17.12
C ALA A 694 78.63 -50.05 -18.22
N ALA A 695 77.67 -49.97 -19.15
CA ALA A 695 77.43 -51.02 -20.15
C ALA A 695 78.37 -50.95 -21.38
N SER A 696 78.75 -49.74 -21.81
CA SER A 696 79.49 -49.52 -23.07
C SER A 696 80.83 -50.24 -23.14
N TRP A 697 81.55 -50.39 -22.02
CA TRP A 697 82.84 -51.07 -21.99
C TRP A 697 82.75 -52.53 -22.43
N THR A 698 81.77 -53.26 -21.89
CA THR A 698 81.51 -54.67 -22.22
C THR A 698 81.11 -54.83 -23.69
N GLN A 699 80.28 -53.91 -24.21
CA GLN A 699 79.88 -53.93 -25.62
C GLN A 699 81.06 -53.68 -26.57
N ILE A 700 81.87 -52.65 -26.32
CA ILE A 700 83.06 -52.30 -27.13
C ILE A 700 84.06 -53.46 -27.11
N TRP A 701 84.30 -54.06 -25.94
CA TRP A 701 85.15 -55.24 -25.84
C TRP A 701 84.59 -56.43 -26.63
N SER A 702 83.28 -56.72 -26.50
CA SER A 702 82.66 -57.84 -27.21
C SER A 702 82.74 -57.70 -28.73
N GLN A 703 82.64 -56.47 -29.26
CA GLN A 703 82.77 -56.18 -30.69
C GLN A 703 84.23 -56.35 -31.18
N ALA A 704 85.22 -55.92 -30.38
CA ALA A 704 86.63 -56.16 -30.68
C ALA A 704 86.98 -57.66 -30.64
N ALA A 705 86.50 -58.40 -29.64
CA ALA A 705 86.67 -59.84 -29.52
C ALA A 705 85.99 -60.60 -30.68
N ALA A 706 84.78 -60.21 -31.09
CA ALA A 706 84.12 -60.75 -32.27
C ALA A 706 84.89 -60.46 -33.57
N THR A 707 85.53 -59.30 -33.68
CA THR A 707 86.41 -58.95 -34.82
C THR A 707 87.65 -59.87 -34.87
N ALA A 708 88.24 -60.21 -33.71
CA ALA A 708 89.36 -61.15 -33.65
C ALA A 708 88.93 -62.57 -34.07
N GLN A 709 87.84 -63.09 -33.49
CA GLN A 709 87.38 -64.46 -33.78
C GLN A 709 86.81 -64.63 -35.19
N GLY A 710 86.09 -63.63 -35.71
CA GLY A 710 85.61 -63.62 -37.10
C GLY A 710 86.73 -63.57 -38.15
N MET A 711 87.95 -63.21 -37.74
CA MET A 711 89.17 -63.23 -38.56
C MET A 711 90.07 -64.45 -38.27
N GLY A 712 89.58 -65.44 -37.51
CA GLY A 712 90.25 -66.70 -37.24
C GLY A 712 91.32 -66.66 -36.14
N SER A 713 91.32 -65.62 -35.29
CA SER A 713 92.30 -65.40 -34.23
C SER A 713 91.70 -65.61 -32.84
N ASP A 714 92.54 -65.88 -31.84
CA ASP A 714 92.08 -65.92 -30.44
C ASP A 714 91.88 -64.51 -29.84
N SER A 715 91.09 -64.43 -28.77
CA SER A 715 90.55 -63.17 -28.25
C SER A 715 91.03 -62.85 -26.83
N TRP A 716 92.33 -63.00 -26.56
CA TRP A 716 92.90 -62.69 -25.24
C TRP A 716 92.86 -61.18 -24.94
N PHE A 717 92.23 -60.83 -23.81
CA PHE A 717 92.01 -59.45 -23.40
C PHE A 717 93.30 -58.64 -23.25
N ASN A 718 94.31 -59.20 -22.61
CA ASN A 718 95.56 -58.51 -22.29
C ASN A 718 96.34 -58.12 -23.56
N GLU A 719 96.44 -59.03 -24.53
CA GLU A 719 97.20 -58.80 -25.78
C GLU A 719 96.52 -57.76 -26.69
N ILE A 720 95.20 -57.89 -26.90
CA ILE A 720 94.45 -56.93 -27.73
C ILE A 720 94.41 -55.55 -27.07
N SER A 721 94.33 -55.50 -25.73
CA SER A 721 94.39 -54.23 -24.98
C SER A 721 95.78 -53.59 -25.06
N GLU A 722 96.87 -54.35 -24.89
CA GLU A 722 98.24 -53.80 -24.99
C GLU A 722 98.52 -53.25 -26.40
N LEU A 723 98.03 -53.92 -27.45
CA LEU A 723 98.12 -53.43 -28.83
C LEU A 723 97.28 -52.14 -29.05
N ALA A 724 96.09 -52.04 -28.44
CA ALA A 724 95.30 -50.81 -28.49
C ALA A 724 95.97 -49.66 -27.71
N ASP A 725 96.56 -49.94 -26.56
CA ASP A 725 97.27 -48.95 -25.73
C ASP A 725 98.56 -48.45 -26.43
N LYS A 726 99.27 -49.32 -27.16
CA LYS A 726 100.40 -48.93 -28.03
C LYS A 726 99.95 -47.99 -29.14
N LEU A 727 98.83 -48.29 -29.81
CA LEU A 727 98.24 -47.38 -30.80
C LEU A 727 97.87 -46.02 -30.19
N ASP A 728 97.30 -46.00 -28.98
CA ASP A 728 96.92 -44.76 -28.29
C ASP A 728 98.14 -43.92 -27.85
N ARG A 729 99.28 -44.56 -27.53
CA ARG A 729 100.57 -43.87 -27.29
C ARG A 729 101.31 -43.48 -28.58
N GLY A 730 100.78 -43.82 -29.76
CA GLY A 730 101.40 -43.51 -31.05
C GLY A 730 102.52 -44.44 -31.48
N GLU A 731 102.64 -45.61 -30.85
CA GLU A 731 103.64 -46.64 -31.18
C GLU A 731 103.19 -47.50 -32.38
N SER A 732 104.15 -48.01 -33.16
CA SER A 732 103.88 -48.94 -34.26
C SER A 732 103.55 -50.34 -33.73
N ILE A 733 102.41 -50.90 -34.14
CA ILE A 733 101.99 -52.27 -33.78
C ILE A 733 102.31 -53.29 -34.87
N SER A 734 102.70 -54.49 -34.45
CA SER A 734 102.95 -55.65 -35.33
C SER A 734 102.48 -56.93 -34.63
N GLY A 735 102.07 -57.94 -35.42
CA GLY A 735 101.48 -59.16 -34.89
C GLY A 735 100.46 -59.80 -35.83
N GLU A 736 99.58 -60.62 -35.26
CA GLU A 736 98.57 -61.39 -35.98
C GLU A 736 97.42 -60.51 -36.50
N ARG A 737 97.02 -60.70 -37.77
CA ARG A 737 96.07 -59.80 -38.46
C ARG A 737 94.73 -59.62 -37.73
N GLY A 738 94.18 -60.69 -37.14
CA GLY A 738 92.93 -60.61 -36.37
C GLY A 738 93.05 -59.72 -35.12
N LYS A 739 94.14 -59.87 -34.36
CA LYS A 739 94.44 -59.06 -33.16
C LYS A 739 94.70 -57.60 -33.49
N LEU A 740 95.42 -57.32 -34.58
CA LEU A 740 95.66 -55.95 -35.05
C LEU A 740 94.33 -55.27 -35.44
N ALA A 741 93.45 -55.96 -36.18
CA ALA A 741 92.12 -55.44 -36.53
C ALA A 741 91.25 -55.21 -35.29
N ALA A 742 91.26 -56.15 -34.34
CA ALA A 742 90.56 -55.99 -33.06
C ALA A 742 91.08 -54.83 -32.22
N ALA A 743 92.40 -54.57 -32.22
CA ALA A 743 93.01 -53.43 -31.52
C ALA A 743 92.57 -52.07 -32.13
N TYR A 744 92.50 -51.96 -33.46
CA TYR A 744 91.94 -50.78 -34.13
C TYR A 744 90.44 -50.60 -33.81
N THR A 745 89.64 -51.67 -33.83
CA THR A 745 88.21 -51.64 -33.44
C THR A 745 88.04 -51.20 -31.98
N LEU A 746 88.84 -51.76 -31.06
CA LEU A 746 88.82 -51.43 -29.63
C LEU A 746 89.16 -49.94 -29.40
N ARG A 747 90.22 -49.43 -30.04
CA ARG A 747 90.63 -48.03 -29.97
C ARG A 747 89.56 -47.08 -30.51
N ALA A 748 88.98 -47.38 -31.67
CA ALA A 748 87.89 -46.59 -32.24
C ALA A 748 86.67 -46.56 -31.31
N GLY A 749 86.30 -47.71 -30.72
CA GLY A 749 85.22 -47.81 -29.73
C GLY A 749 85.49 -46.99 -28.47
N ARG A 750 86.71 -47.02 -27.93
CA ARG A 750 87.12 -46.20 -26.78
C ARG A 750 86.94 -44.71 -27.05
N ARG A 751 87.44 -44.20 -28.18
CA ARG A 751 87.29 -42.77 -28.56
C ARG A 751 85.85 -42.37 -28.82
N ASN A 752 85.04 -43.23 -29.44
CA ASN A 752 83.63 -42.94 -29.66
C ASN A 752 82.84 -42.88 -28.34
N ARG A 753 83.19 -43.74 -27.37
CA ARG A 753 82.64 -43.70 -25.99
C ARG A 753 83.02 -42.41 -25.26
N GLU A 754 84.28 -41.98 -25.33
CA GLU A 754 84.73 -40.70 -24.74
C GLU A 754 83.94 -39.52 -25.31
N TYR A 755 83.75 -39.49 -26.65
CA TYR A 755 82.97 -38.45 -27.32
C TYR A 755 81.49 -38.45 -26.90
N GLU A 756 80.82 -39.60 -26.90
CA GLU A 756 79.41 -39.68 -26.49
C GLU A 756 79.22 -39.38 -24.99
N LEU A 757 80.16 -39.78 -24.12
CA LEU A 757 80.12 -39.41 -22.70
C LEU A 757 80.34 -37.90 -22.48
N ALA A 758 81.22 -37.25 -23.24
CA ALA A 758 81.42 -35.80 -23.20
C ALA A 758 80.16 -35.07 -23.68
N LYS A 759 79.60 -35.48 -24.82
CA LYS A 759 78.34 -34.95 -25.37
C LYS A 759 77.14 -35.13 -24.43
N MET A 760 77.05 -36.25 -23.71
CA MET A 760 76.06 -36.44 -22.64
C MET A 760 76.32 -35.52 -21.44
N ALA A 761 77.59 -35.28 -21.07
CA ALA A 761 77.94 -34.34 -20.01
C ALA A 761 77.58 -32.88 -20.37
N ASP A 762 77.82 -32.46 -21.61
CA ASP A 762 77.41 -31.15 -22.12
C ASP A 762 75.88 -30.99 -22.09
N GLY A 763 75.13 -32.02 -22.50
CA GLY A 763 73.66 -32.02 -22.40
C GLY A 763 73.14 -31.97 -20.95
N ILE A 764 73.83 -32.62 -20.00
CA ILE A 764 73.52 -32.51 -18.57
C ILE A 764 73.81 -31.09 -18.06
N ALA A 765 74.88 -30.43 -18.53
CA ALA A 765 75.20 -29.05 -18.17
C ALA A 765 74.15 -28.06 -18.71
N GLU A 766 73.67 -28.24 -19.95
CA GLU A 766 72.58 -27.45 -20.53
C GLU A 766 71.26 -27.62 -19.75
N LEU A 767 70.88 -28.87 -19.44
CA LEU A 767 69.70 -29.16 -18.61
C LEU A 767 69.83 -28.57 -17.19
N THR A 768 71.04 -28.58 -16.62
CA THR A 768 71.31 -27.97 -15.31
C THR A 768 71.17 -26.44 -15.36
N ALA A 769 71.58 -25.79 -16.45
CA ALA A 769 71.41 -24.36 -16.66
C ALA A 769 69.93 -23.95 -16.90
N ALA A 770 69.08 -24.87 -17.38
CA ALA A 770 67.64 -24.62 -17.54
C ALA A 770 66.85 -24.59 -16.22
N ILE A 771 67.32 -25.29 -15.17
CA ILE A 771 66.66 -25.33 -13.85
C ILE A 771 66.47 -23.93 -13.22
N PRO A 772 67.49 -23.06 -13.09
CA PRO A 772 67.30 -21.72 -12.52
C PRO A 772 66.40 -20.82 -13.35
N VAL A 773 66.31 -21.03 -14.68
CA VAL A 773 65.37 -20.30 -15.55
C VAL A 773 63.93 -20.72 -15.23
N ALA A 774 63.67 -22.03 -15.10
CA ALA A 774 62.36 -22.53 -14.69
C ALA A 774 61.98 -22.08 -13.27
N GLN A 775 62.94 -22.03 -12.34
CA GLN A 775 62.73 -21.52 -10.97
C GLN A 775 62.39 -20.03 -10.96
N ALA A 776 63.07 -19.21 -11.77
CA ALA A 776 62.75 -17.79 -11.91
C ALA A 776 61.34 -17.57 -12.50
N GLN A 777 60.94 -18.39 -13.47
CA GLN A 777 59.58 -18.36 -14.03
C GLN A 777 58.52 -18.79 -13.00
N ALA A 778 58.80 -19.81 -12.18
CA ALA A 778 57.91 -20.23 -11.09
C ALA A 778 57.77 -19.14 -10.00
N ALA A 779 58.86 -18.49 -9.60
CA ALA A 779 58.82 -17.35 -8.68
C ALA A 779 58.00 -16.18 -9.25
N SER A 780 58.17 -15.86 -10.53
CA SER A 780 57.37 -14.84 -11.23
C SER A 780 55.87 -15.17 -11.21
N ALA A 781 55.49 -16.43 -11.49
CA ALA A 781 54.11 -16.89 -11.41
C ALA A 781 53.53 -16.81 -9.99
N GLN A 782 54.32 -17.15 -8.96
CA GLN A 782 53.92 -16.99 -7.56
C GLN A 782 53.70 -15.52 -7.18
N HIS A 783 54.55 -14.60 -7.65
CA HIS A 783 54.35 -13.16 -7.45
C HIS A 783 53.11 -12.63 -8.18
N ALA A 784 52.81 -13.12 -9.39
CA ALA A 784 51.58 -12.80 -10.11
C ALA A 784 50.33 -13.30 -9.35
N ALA A 785 50.36 -14.51 -8.78
CA ALA A 785 49.28 -15.02 -7.94
C ALA A 785 49.07 -14.18 -6.67
N LYS A 786 50.15 -13.72 -6.01
CA LYS A 786 50.04 -12.82 -4.85
C LYS A 786 49.49 -11.44 -5.22
N ALA A 787 49.85 -10.91 -6.39
CA ALA A 787 49.28 -9.66 -6.90
C ALA A 787 47.78 -9.79 -7.21
N ALA A 788 47.36 -10.93 -7.77
CA ALA A 788 45.94 -11.23 -8.01
C ALA A 788 45.14 -11.37 -6.69
N GLU A 789 45.72 -11.98 -5.65
CA GLU A 789 45.11 -12.05 -4.31
C GLU A 789 44.85 -10.65 -3.73
N ILE A 790 45.83 -9.75 -3.81
CA ILE A 790 45.71 -8.36 -3.32
C ILE A 790 44.67 -7.59 -4.14
N ALA A 791 44.61 -7.80 -5.46
CA ALA A 791 43.58 -7.20 -6.32
C ALA A 791 42.16 -7.69 -5.99
N TRP A 792 42.01 -8.97 -5.62
CA TRP A 792 40.75 -9.52 -5.14
C TRP A 792 40.34 -8.95 -3.77
N GLN A 793 41.27 -8.88 -2.81
CA GLN A 793 41.03 -8.23 -1.52
C GLN A 793 40.64 -6.75 -1.66
N ALA A 794 41.27 -6.02 -2.58
CA ALA A 794 40.91 -4.64 -2.90
C ALA A 794 39.50 -4.52 -3.51
N ALA A 795 39.05 -5.49 -4.32
CA ALA A 795 37.68 -5.53 -4.82
C ALA A 795 36.65 -5.85 -3.71
N LEU A 796 36.98 -6.75 -2.78
CA LEU A 796 36.14 -7.00 -1.59
C LEU A 796 35.99 -5.74 -0.70
N GLN A 797 37.05 -4.95 -0.55
CA GLN A 797 36.97 -3.66 0.14
C GLN A 797 36.04 -2.66 -0.58
N ARG A 798 35.98 -2.66 -1.92
CA ARG A 798 35.00 -1.85 -2.68
C ARG A 798 33.56 -2.31 -2.45
N VAL A 799 33.32 -3.61 -2.31
CA VAL A 799 31.99 -4.15 -1.94
C VAL A 799 31.59 -3.63 -0.55
N GLN A 800 32.48 -3.71 0.44
CA GLN A 800 32.23 -3.19 1.79
C GLN A 800 31.94 -1.68 1.80
N LEU A 801 32.67 -0.89 1.00
CA LEU A 801 32.40 0.54 0.85
C LEU A 801 31.03 0.82 0.21
N ALA A 802 30.60 0.03 -0.78
CA ALA A 802 29.29 0.17 -1.41
C ALA A 802 28.14 -0.25 -0.47
N ASP A 803 28.29 -1.36 0.25
CA ASP A 803 27.35 -1.80 1.30
C ASP A 803 27.25 -0.75 2.43
N ALA A 804 28.37 -0.16 2.85
CA ALA A 804 28.39 0.91 3.87
C ALA A 804 27.76 2.22 3.37
N ALA A 805 27.97 2.60 2.10
CA ALA A 805 27.35 3.78 1.50
C ALA A 805 25.83 3.65 1.41
N LEU A 806 25.31 2.47 1.02
CA LEU A 806 23.88 2.18 1.02
C LEU A 806 23.29 2.19 2.43
N THR A 807 23.97 1.57 3.40
CA THR A 807 23.55 1.59 4.81
C THR A 807 23.51 3.00 5.39
N ALA A 808 24.50 3.85 5.05
CA ALA A 808 24.52 5.26 5.46
C ALA A 808 23.42 6.08 4.78
N PHE A 809 23.05 5.76 3.54
CA PHE A 809 21.93 6.39 2.84
C PHE A 809 20.59 6.04 3.52
N ASP A 810 20.35 4.76 3.81
CA ASP A 810 19.12 4.30 4.45
C ASP A 810 18.99 4.73 5.93
N ALA A 811 20.09 5.17 6.56
CA ALA A 811 20.11 5.74 7.90
C ALA A 811 19.78 7.25 7.96
N ASN A 812 19.65 7.94 6.81
CA ASN A 812 19.29 9.36 6.77
C ASN A 812 17.80 9.57 7.10
N GLU A 813 17.45 10.72 7.68
CA GLU A 813 16.06 11.08 7.98
C GLU A 813 15.19 11.27 6.72
N PHE A 814 15.79 11.69 5.60
CA PHE A 814 15.10 12.06 4.36
C PHE A 814 15.21 10.99 3.26
N THR A 815 14.74 9.78 3.55
CA THR A 815 14.67 8.69 2.56
C THR A 815 13.56 8.92 1.52
N PRO A 816 13.54 8.16 0.39
CA PRO A 816 12.43 8.19 -0.57
C PRO A 816 11.06 7.91 0.08
N GLU A 817 11.02 7.07 1.12
CA GLU A 817 9.81 6.74 1.87
C GLU A 817 9.33 7.94 2.69
N ALA A 818 10.25 8.65 3.36
CA ALA A 818 9.94 9.87 4.11
C ALA A 818 9.39 10.98 3.20
N TRP A 819 10.03 11.21 2.03
CA TRP A 819 9.53 12.17 1.04
C TRP A 819 8.16 11.76 0.47
N SER A 820 7.88 10.47 0.28
CA SER A 820 6.54 10.02 -0.14
C SER A 820 5.50 10.31 0.94
N ALA A 821 5.77 9.96 2.20
CA ALA A 821 4.84 10.22 3.30
C ALA A 821 4.54 11.72 3.47
N MET A 822 5.56 12.58 3.37
CA MET A 822 5.38 14.04 3.36
C MET A 822 4.57 14.53 2.15
N ALA A 823 4.80 13.95 0.96
CA ALA A 823 4.01 14.27 -0.22
C ALA A 823 2.54 13.87 -0.03
N ASP A 824 2.26 12.66 0.44
CA ASP A 824 0.89 12.15 0.62
C ASP A 824 0.12 13.01 1.64
N VAL A 825 0.74 13.40 2.77
CA VAL A 825 0.16 14.37 3.72
C VAL A 825 -0.13 15.72 3.05
N MET A 826 0.81 16.26 2.28
CA MET A 826 0.62 17.56 1.61
C MET A 826 -0.47 17.51 0.52
N ARG A 827 -0.63 16.34 -0.14
CA ARG A 827 -1.69 16.09 -1.11
C ARG A 827 -3.07 16.11 -0.45
N ASP A 828 -3.20 15.53 0.72
CA ASP A 828 -4.47 15.50 1.44
C ASP A 828 -4.81 16.87 2.06
N ILE A 829 -3.80 17.64 2.52
CA ILE A 829 -3.95 19.06 2.89
C ILE A 829 -4.44 19.89 1.69
N SER A 830 -3.83 19.73 0.51
CA SER A 830 -4.26 20.41 -0.72
C SER A 830 -5.71 20.09 -1.09
N ARG A 831 -6.13 18.82 -0.95
CA ARG A 831 -7.50 18.36 -1.19
C ARG A 831 -8.51 18.93 -0.20
N ASP A 832 -8.17 19.02 1.09
CA ASP A 832 -9.04 19.62 2.10
C ASP A 832 -9.23 21.13 1.84
N TYR A 833 -8.15 21.86 1.55
CA TYR A 833 -8.25 23.26 1.14
C TYR A 833 -9.07 23.43 -0.14
N LEU A 834 -8.89 22.57 -1.15
CA LEU A 834 -9.69 22.60 -2.37
C LEU A 834 -11.17 22.32 -2.08
N TRP A 835 -11.50 21.35 -1.23
CA TRP A 835 -12.89 21.05 -0.85
C TRP A 835 -13.55 22.23 -0.15
N ARG A 836 -12.83 22.87 0.80
CA ARG A 836 -13.27 24.11 1.47
C ARG A 836 -13.47 25.24 0.45
N ALA A 837 -12.51 25.42 -0.46
CA ALA A 837 -12.58 26.44 -1.50
C ALA A 837 -13.81 26.25 -2.42
N ILE A 838 -14.08 25.02 -2.89
CA ILE A 838 -15.27 24.72 -3.71
C ILE A 838 -16.55 25.00 -2.92
N ARG A 839 -16.62 24.59 -1.66
CA ARG A 839 -17.79 24.84 -0.79
C ARG A 839 -18.08 26.34 -0.63
N ILE A 840 -17.06 27.16 -0.38
CA ILE A 840 -17.23 28.62 -0.30
C ILE A 840 -17.49 29.22 -1.69
N ALA A 841 -16.94 28.66 -2.77
CA ALA A 841 -17.23 29.09 -4.14
C ALA A 841 -18.68 28.80 -4.58
N LYS A 842 -19.28 27.68 -4.16
CA LYS A 842 -20.72 27.40 -4.34
C LYS A 842 -21.59 28.38 -3.54
N LEU A 843 -21.18 28.76 -2.33
CA LEU A 843 -21.83 29.86 -1.60
C LEU A 843 -21.68 31.20 -2.34
N MET A 844 -20.48 31.52 -2.84
CA MET A 844 -20.20 32.73 -3.63
C MET A 844 -21.10 32.79 -4.88
N GLU A 845 -21.22 31.70 -5.63
CA GLU A 845 -22.10 31.59 -6.80
C GLU A 845 -23.58 31.83 -6.43
N ARG A 846 -24.06 31.23 -5.33
CA ARG A 846 -25.41 31.46 -4.81
C ARG A 846 -25.62 32.92 -4.35
N ALA A 847 -24.62 33.54 -3.72
CA ALA A 847 -24.65 34.95 -3.35
C ALA A 847 -24.68 35.87 -4.57
N TYR A 848 -23.87 35.58 -5.60
CA TYR A 848 -23.87 36.28 -6.87
C TYR A 848 -25.24 36.21 -7.56
N ASN A 849 -25.78 35.01 -7.70
CA ASN A 849 -27.09 34.74 -8.29
C ASN A 849 -28.20 35.49 -7.54
N PHE A 850 -28.12 35.51 -6.20
CA PHE A 850 -29.03 36.28 -5.38
C PHE A 850 -28.95 37.80 -5.64
N GLU A 851 -27.75 38.38 -5.61
CA GLU A 851 -27.51 39.84 -5.68
C GLU A 851 -27.80 40.44 -7.09
N ASN A 852 -27.64 39.62 -8.13
CA ASN A 852 -27.80 40.01 -9.54
C ASN A 852 -29.06 39.46 -10.22
N ASP A 853 -29.88 38.66 -9.52
CA ASP A 853 -31.00 37.88 -10.07
C ASP A 853 -30.60 37.07 -11.31
N ALA A 854 -29.47 36.38 -11.18
CA ALA A 854 -28.90 35.50 -12.20
C ALA A 854 -29.06 34.02 -11.81
N ALA A 855 -28.88 33.14 -12.79
CA ALA A 855 -28.87 31.69 -12.62
C ALA A 855 -27.60 31.08 -13.24
N LEU A 856 -26.43 31.57 -12.83
CA LEU A 856 -25.14 31.01 -13.22
C LEU A 856 -24.86 29.72 -12.43
N ASN A 857 -24.44 28.67 -13.13
CA ASN A 857 -23.89 27.44 -12.56
C ASN A 857 -22.57 27.17 -13.30
N VAL A 858 -21.48 27.71 -12.75
CA VAL A 858 -20.12 27.67 -13.31
C VAL A 858 -19.19 26.91 -12.37
N ILE A 859 -19.40 27.04 -11.05
CA ILE A 859 -18.59 26.33 -10.05
C ILE A 859 -18.93 24.84 -10.08
N LYS A 860 -17.92 24.00 -10.32
CA LYS A 860 -18.06 22.54 -10.42
C LYS A 860 -17.92 21.89 -9.04
N ASP A 861 -18.45 20.68 -8.89
CA ASP A 861 -18.32 19.88 -7.67
C ASP A 861 -16.96 19.18 -7.54
N GLN A 862 -16.21 19.13 -8.65
CA GLN A 862 -14.84 18.61 -8.71
C GLN A 862 -13.98 19.47 -9.63
N TYR A 863 -12.73 19.65 -9.24
CA TYR A 863 -11.72 20.37 -10.00
C TYR A 863 -10.42 19.58 -10.07
N GLY A 864 -9.76 19.70 -11.22
CA GLY A 864 -8.47 19.07 -11.50
C GLY A 864 -8.46 18.50 -12.91
N TYR A 865 -7.29 18.50 -13.52
CA TYR A 865 -7.05 18.01 -14.87
C TYR A 865 -6.33 16.68 -14.80
N ALA A 866 -6.91 15.68 -15.45
CA ALA A 866 -6.28 14.38 -15.68
C ALA A 866 -5.03 14.57 -16.56
N LEU A 867 -3.85 14.63 -15.94
CA LEU A 867 -2.59 14.67 -16.65
C LEU A 867 -2.16 13.24 -16.98
N ALA A 868 -2.37 12.86 -18.24
CA ALA A 868 -1.95 11.57 -18.78
C ALA A 868 -0.44 11.41 -18.64
N ASN A 869 0.00 10.53 -17.73
CA ASN A 869 1.41 10.16 -17.62
C ASN A 869 1.75 9.03 -18.61
N ALA A 870 3.05 8.82 -18.87
CA ALA A 870 3.52 7.75 -19.74
C ALA A 870 3.26 6.32 -19.21
N ALA A 871 2.74 6.18 -18.00
CA ALA A 871 2.41 4.91 -17.33
C ALA A 871 0.90 4.61 -17.27
N GLY A 872 0.05 5.47 -17.86
CA GLY A 872 -1.40 5.28 -17.93
C GLY A 872 -2.17 5.56 -16.64
N SER A 873 -1.64 6.36 -15.71
CA SER A 873 -2.42 6.89 -14.59
C SER A 873 -2.55 8.41 -14.65
N ASP A 874 -3.80 8.87 -14.54
CA ASP A 874 -4.12 10.28 -14.58
C ASP A 874 -3.81 10.94 -13.22
N ALA A 875 -2.71 11.69 -13.18
CA ALA A 875 -2.44 12.57 -12.05
C ALA A 875 -3.38 13.76 -12.14
N VAL A 876 -4.48 13.72 -11.37
CA VAL A 876 -5.41 14.85 -11.24
C VAL A 876 -4.73 15.96 -10.42
N LEU A 877 -4.35 17.05 -11.09
CA LEU A 877 -3.68 18.24 -10.54
C LEU A 877 -4.31 19.53 -11.09
N LEU A 878 -3.84 20.70 -10.64
CA LEU A 878 -4.31 22.03 -11.04
C LEU A 878 -5.78 22.27 -10.68
N GLY A 879 -6.27 21.61 -9.62
CA GLY A 879 -7.64 21.77 -9.14
C GLY A 879 -7.90 23.18 -8.61
N GLY A 880 -6.96 23.70 -7.80
CA GLY A 880 -7.05 25.07 -7.28
C GLY A 880 -6.95 26.14 -8.37
N ASP A 881 -6.03 25.99 -9.34
CA ASP A 881 -5.91 26.94 -10.47
C ASP A 881 -7.18 26.91 -11.36
N GLY A 882 -7.77 25.74 -11.60
CA GLY A 882 -9.04 25.62 -12.32
C GLY A 882 -10.21 26.29 -11.60
N LEU A 883 -10.29 26.15 -10.27
CA LEU A 883 -11.30 26.82 -9.46
C LEU A 883 -11.10 28.35 -9.43
N LEU A 884 -9.85 28.82 -9.35
CA LEU A 884 -9.53 30.26 -9.39
C LEU A 884 -10.01 30.91 -10.69
N ALA A 885 -9.79 30.26 -11.84
CA ALA A 885 -10.26 30.76 -13.14
C ALA A 885 -11.80 30.89 -13.19
N ASP A 886 -12.52 29.88 -12.69
CA ASP A 886 -13.99 29.93 -12.64
C ASP A 886 -14.49 30.98 -11.62
N ILE A 887 -13.81 31.17 -10.48
CA ILE A 887 -14.09 32.25 -9.51
C ILE A 887 -13.91 33.64 -10.13
N GLU A 888 -12.84 33.85 -10.90
CA GLU A 888 -12.55 35.12 -11.57
C GLU A 888 -13.54 35.42 -12.70
N SER A 889 -14.12 34.39 -13.32
CA SER A 889 -15.16 34.54 -14.34
C SER A 889 -16.38 35.31 -13.81
N PHE A 890 -16.76 35.15 -12.52
CA PHE A 890 -17.86 35.92 -11.91
C PHE A 890 -17.55 37.42 -11.83
N THR A 891 -16.31 37.81 -11.54
CA THR A 891 -15.90 39.23 -11.55
C THR A 891 -15.96 39.80 -12.96
N TYR A 892 -15.47 39.04 -13.95
CA TYR A 892 -15.57 39.43 -15.36
C TYR A 892 -17.03 39.58 -15.81
N THR A 893 -17.90 38.63 -15.44
CA THR A 893 -19.33 38.69 -15.76
C THR A 893 -20.00 39.88 -15.08
N ALA A 894 -19.81 40.11 -13.76
CA ALA A 894 -20.36 41.27 -13.07
C ALA A 894 -20.05 42.60 -13.78
N ILE A 895 -18.77 42.79 -14.16
CA ILE A 895 -18.30 44.03 -14.80
C ILE A 895 -18.86 44.17 -16.23
N THR A 896 -19.07 43.06 -16.96
CA THR A 896 -19.51 43.10 -18.37
C THR A 896 -21.04 43.06 -18.55
N THR A 897 -21.79 42.51 -17.59
CA THR A 897 -23.26 42.46 -17.62
C THR A 897 -23.91 43.67 -16.97
N THR A 898 -23.28 44.30 -15.98
CA THR A 898 -23.82 45.49 -15.29
C THR A 898 -23.78 46.72 -16.19
N ARG A 899 -24.85 46.92 -16.96
CA ARG A 899 -24.98 48.01 -17.95
C ARG A 899 -25.80 49.21 -17.46
N ARG A 900 -26.46 49.11 -16.31
CA ARG A 900 -27.28 50.17 -15.71
C ARG A 900 -26.85 50.42 -14.27
N LYS A 901 -27.05 51.66 -13.81
CA LYS A 901 -26.85 52.04 -12.41
C LYS A 901 -28.15 51.78 -11.65
N ARG A 902 -28.07 51.20 -10.47
CA ARG A 902 -29.21 51.12 -9.53
C ARG A 902 -29.44 52.51 -8.92
N SER A 903 -30.68 52.97 -8.90
CA SER A 903 -31.10 54.14 -8.13
C SER A 903 -31.30 53.75 -6.67
N ARG A 904 -30.95 54.64 -5.75
CA ARG A 904 -31.29 54.52 -4.32
C ARG A 904 -32.51 55.37 -4.02
N ILE A 905 -33.50 54.78 -3.35
CA ILE A 905 -34.79 55.39 -3.05
C ILE A 905 -35.05 55.22 -1.54
N LYS A 906 -35.71 56.22 -0.94
CA LYS A 906 -36.16 56.23 0.45
C LYS A 906 -37.66 56.56 0.43
N ASP A 907 -38.47 55.64 0.92
CA ASP A 907 -39.89 55.88 1.18
C ASP A 907 -40.18 55.79 2.68
N VAL A 908 -41.23 56.49 3.12
CA VAL A 908 -41.69 56.54 4.51
C VAL A 908 -43.17 56.20 4.54
N ILE A 909 -43.52 55.10 5.21
CA ILE A 909 -44.88 54.55 5.27
C ILE A 909 -45.42 54.80 6.68
N SER A 910 -46.47 55.61 6.78
CA SER A 910 -47.19 55.86 8.03
C SER A 910 -48.17 54.72 8.29
N LEU A 911 -47.94 53.92 9.34
CA LEU A 911 -48.77 52.76 9.63
C LEU A 911 -50.12 53.15 10.22
N ALA A 912 -50.25 54.33 10.84
CA ALA A 912 -51.54 54.87 11.25
C ALA A 912 -52.40 55.35 10.06
N ALA A 913 -51.77 55.85 8.98
CA ALA A 913 -52.48 56.30 7.78
C ALA A 913 -52.86 55.14 6.84
N GLU A 914 -51.90 54.26 6.52
CA GLU A 914 -52.09 53.15 5.57
C GLU A 914 -52.82 51.94 6.20
N PHE A 915 -52.64 51.70 7.50
CA PHE A 915 -53.19 50.53 8.20
C PHE A 915 -53.95 50.87 9.50
N PRO A 916 -54.91 51.83 9.49
CA PRO A 916 -55.53 52.39 10.70
C PRO A 916 -56.18 51.34 11.62
N ALA A 917 -56.85 50.34 11.05
CA ALA A 917 -57.48 49.26 11.83
C ALA A 917 -56.45 48.37 12.57
N HIS A 918 -55.34 48.04 11.90
CA HIS A 918 -54.24 47.28 12.50
C HIS A 918 -53.52 48.12 13.56
N PHE A 919 -53.36 49.44 13.32
CA PHE A 919 -52.77 50.37 14.28
C PHE A 919 -53.59 50.51 15.57
N GLU A 920 -54.92 50.59 15.48
CA GLU A 920 -55.80 50.56 16.66
C GLU A 920 -55.73 49.24 17.43
N GLN A 921 -55.63 48.10 16.71
CA GLN A 921 -55.39 46.80 17.35
C GLN A 921 -54.03 46.79 18.06
N PHE A 922 -52.97 47.32 17.45
CA PHE A 922 -51.64 47.44 18.04
C PHE A 922 -51.62 48.26 19.33
N ARG A 923 -52.31 49.40 19.40
CA ARG A 923 -52.43 50.17 20.66
C ARG A 923 -53.06 49.34 21.78
N ARG A 924 -53.96 48.40 21.45
CA ARG A 924 -54.64 47.50 22.41
C ARG A 924 -53.83 46.24 22.77
N THR A 925 -53.02 45.71 21.86
CA THR A 925 -52.34 44.39 22.03
C THR A 925 -50.82 44.50 22.23
N GLY A 926 -50.18 45.55 21.69
CA GLY A 926 -48.73 45.65 21.53
C GLY A 926 -48.18 44.89 20.31
N VAL A 927 -49.03 44.33 19.44
CA VAL A 927 -48.62 43.59 18.23
C VAL A 927 -49.29 44.18 16.99
N LEU A 928 -48.48 44.48 15.97
CA LEU A 928 -48.89 44.98 14.67
C LEU A 928 -48.33 44.06 13.58
N ALA A 929 -49.20 43.41 12.82
CA ALA A 929 -48.83 42.64 11.63
C ALA A 929 -49.41 43.33 10.39
N PHE A 930 -48.61 43.49 9.34
CA PHE A 930 -49.01 44.10 8.08
C PHE A 930 -48.20 43.54 6.91
N GLU A 931 -48.63 43.78 5.68
CA GLU A 931 -47.91 43.40 4.46
C GLU A 931 -47.76 44.64 3.58
N THR A 932 -46.55 44.87 3.08
CA THR A 932 -46.30 45.92 2.10
C THR A 932 -46.61 45.40 0.69
N ASP A 933 -47.34 46.17 -0.12
CA ASP A 933 -47.74 45.79 -1.47
C ASP A 933 -46.85 46.48 -2.52
N LEU A 934 -46.47 45.75 -3.56
CA LEU A 934 -45.75 46.30 -4.72
C LEU A 934 -46.54 47.39 -5.45
N TYR A 935 -47.87 47.37 -5.36
CA TYR A 935 -48.71 48.36 -6.02
C TYR A 935 -48.45 49.79 -5.52
N GLU A 936 -48.27 49.99 -4.21
CA GLU A 936 -48.04 51.33 -3.67
C GLU A 936 -46.67 51.90 -4.09
N PHE A 937 -45.63 51.06 -4.13
CA PHE A 937 -44.32 51.48 -4.63
C PHE A 937 -44.31 51.70 -6.14
N ASP A 938 -45.04 50.89 -6.92
CA ASP A 938 -45.22 51.11 -8.35
C ASP A 938 -45.96 52.44 -8.63
N ARG A 939 -46.93 52.81 -7.78
CA ARG A 939 -47.70 54.07 -7.84
C ARG A 939 -46.84 55.29 -7.50
N LEU A 940 -45.99 55.19 -6.47
CA LEU A 940 -45.05 56.25 -6.09
C LEU A 940 -43.91 56.40 -7.12
N HIS A 941 -43.37 55.29 -7.61
CA HIS A 941 -42.16 55.24 -8.44
C HIS A 941 -42.37 54.34 -9.69
N PRO A 942 -43.16 54.78 -10.69
CA PRO A 942 -43.50 53.95 -11.84
C PRO A 942 -42.31 53.73 -12.78
N GLY A 943 -42.11 52.47 -13.18
CA GLY A 943 -41.03 52.02 -14.08
C GLY A 943 -39.81 51.41 -13.39
N PHE A 944 -39.82 51.31 -12.05
CA PHE A 944 -38.77 50.63 -11.30
C PHE A 944 -39.02 49.12 -11.20
N HIS A 945 -37.93 48.34 -11.23
CA HIS A 945 -37.91 46.89 -11.06
C HIS A 945 -36.67 46.46 -10.29
N GLN A 946 -36.61 45.18 -9.92
CA GLN A 946 -35.57 44.62 -9.04
C GLN A 946 -35.43 45.41 -7.73
N GLN A 947 -36.54 45.82 -7.12
CA GLN A 947 -36.50 46.56 -5.86
C GLN A 947 -35.96 45.65 -4.74
N ARG A 948 -34.83 46.03 -4.14
CA ARG A 948 -34.15 45.33 -3.04
C ARG A 948 -33.90 46.27 -1.88
N ILE A 949 -34.37 45.90 -0.70
CA ILE A 949 -34.12 46.65 0.54
C ILE A 949 -32.60 46.68 0.82
N GLU A 950 -32.05 47.87 1.08
CA GLU A 950 -30.69 48.08 1.60
C GLU A 950 -30.71 48.17 3.14
N ALA A 951 -31.70 48.88 3.72
CA ALA A 951 -31.87 49.07 5.16
C ALA A 951 -33.32 49.46 5.51
N VAL A 952 -33.69 49.30 6.79
CA VAL A 952 -35.01 49.67 7.32
C VAL A 952 -34.86 50.36 8.67
N GLU A 953 -35.57 51.45 8.90
CA GLU A 953 -35.68 52.12 10.20
C GLU A 953 -37.16 52.13 10.63
N VAL A 954 -37.42 51.99 11.94
CA VAL A 954 -38.76 52.12 12.54
C VAL A 954 -38.75 53.34 13.44
N GLN A 955 -39.59 54.33 13.14
CA GLN A 955 -39.66 55.59 13.88
C GLN A 955 -41.00 55.70 14.62
N PHE A 956 -40.96 55.93 15.93
CA PHE A 956 -42.15 56.11 16.75
C PHE A 956 -42.49 57.59 16.89
N VAL A 957 -43.69 57.98 16.49
CA VAL A 957 -44.18 59.37 16.60
C VAL A 957 -45.16 59.44 17.76
N GLY A 958 -44.83 60.21 18.79
CA GLY A 958 -45.69 60.38 19.97
C GLY A 958 -44.91 60.85 21.19
N LEU A 959 -45.56 60.80 22.35
CA LEU A 959 -44.93 61.04 23.65
C LEU A 959 -44.32 59.74 24.16
N VAL A 960 -43.15 59.35 23.63
CA VAL A 960 -42.41 58.14 24.05
C VAL A 960 -41.56 58.38 25.32
N PRO A 961 -41.19 57.32 26.08
CA PRO A 961 -40.25 57.43 27.20
C PRO A 961 -38.84 57.86 26.77
N GLU A 962 -38.08 58.45 27.70
CA GLU A 962 -36.67 58.86 27.48
C GLU A 962 -35.72 57.66 27.35
N GLU A 963 -36.08 56.49 27.90
CA GLU A 963 -35.35 55.21 27.74
C GLU A 963 -35.74 54.45 26.45
N GLY A 964 -36.49 55.08 25.54
CA GLY A 964 -36.98 54.47 24.31
C GLY A 964 -38.13 53.47 24.50
N LEU A 965 -38.33 52.60 23.48
CA LEU A 965 -39.30 51.51 23.50
C LEU A 965 -38.60 50.18 23.18
N ASN A 966 -38.89 49.15 23.98
CA ASN A 966 -38.30 47.83 23.87
C ASN A 966 -39.18 46.89 23.03
N GLY A 967 -38.61 46.17 22.08
CA GLY A 967 -39.39 45.19 21.31
C GLY A 967 -38.64 44.48 20.20
N THR A 968 -39.38 43.94 19.26
CA THR A 968 -38.84 43.25 18.08
C THR A 968 -39.62 43.64 16.83
N PHE A 969 -38.91 43.87 15.74
CA PHE A 969 -39.47 44.05 14.40
C PHE A 969 -38.96 42.94 13.49
N ALA A 970 -39.84 42.19 12.85
CA ALA A 970 -39.50 41.01 12.07
C ALA A 970 -40.09 41.06 10.65
N ALA A 971 -39.37 40.47 9.69
CA ALA A 971 -39.84 40.28 8.32
C ALA A 971 -39.10 39.15 7.61
N GLY A 972 -39.76 38.54 6.63
CA GLY A 972 -39.22 37.45 5.83
C GLY A 972 -40.31 36.48 5.41
N GLY A 973 -39.95 35.23 5.14
CA GLY A 973 -40.85 34.29 4.47
C GLY A 973 -40.90 34.60 2.97
N VAL A 974 -42.09 34.78 2.38
CA VAL A 974 -42.22 35.03 0.94
C VAL A 974 -42.14 36.52 0.64
N THR A 975 -41.01 36.94 0.07
CA THR A 975 -40.81 38.30 -0.46
C THR A 975 -41.15 38.38 -1.94
N ARG A 976 -41.61 39.54 -2.40
CA ARG A 976 -41.99 39.83 -3.79
C ARG A 976 -41.29 41.10 -4.30
N PHE A 977 -41.00 41.15 -5.59
CA PHE A 977 -40.39 42.29 -6.28
C PHE A 977 -40.90 42.37 -7.74
N ARG A 978 -40.82 43.56 -8.37
CA ARG A 978 -41.22 43.75 -9.76
C ARG A 978 -40.11 43.24 -10.69
N GLN A 979 -40.45 42.44 -11.69
CA GLN A 979 -39.54 42.04 -12.77
C GLN A 979 -39.60 43.04 -13.94
N ARG A 980 -38.62 42.98 -14.85
CA ARG A 980 -38.48 43.93 -15.97
C ARG A 980 -39.64 43.87 -16.96
N ASP A 981 -40.27 42.71 -17.09
CA ASP A 981 -41.46 42.45 -17.92
C ASP A 981 -42.78 42.91 -17.27
N GLY A 982 -42.73 43.46 -16.05
CA GLY A 982 -43.91 43.81 -15.26
C GLY A 982 -44.44 42.67 -14.38
N GLY A 983 -43.89 41.46 -14.51
CA GLY A 983 -44.20 40.30 -13.68
C GLY A 983 -43.84 40.48 -12.21
N ILE A 984 -44.32 39.56 -11.37
CA ILE A 984 -43.97 39.53 -9.94
C ILE A 984 -42.95 38.40 -9.74
N GLY A 985 -41.73 38.77 -9.38
CA GLY A 985 -40.74 37.83 -8.85
C GLY A 985 -41.06 37.52 -7.39
N GLN A 986 -40.92 36.25 -7.00
CA GLN A 986 -41.10 35.80 -5.62
C GLN A 986 -39.84 35.05 -5.14
N ARG A 987 -39.44 35.25 -3.89
CA ARG A 987 -38.30 34.57 -3.25
C ARG A 987 -38.59 34.30 -1.79
N VAL A 988 -38.23 33.11 -1.31
CA VAL A 988 -38.27 32.76 0.11
C VAL A 988 -37.00 33.26 0.80
N HIS A 989 -37.17 33.92 1.94
CA HIS A 989 -36.10 34.34 2.85
C HIS A 989 -36.36 33.78 4.25
N GLN A 990 -35.28 33.64 5.02
CA GLN A 990 -35.39 33.47 6.46
C GLN A 990 -36.09 34.69 7.08
N VAL A 991 -36.75 34.51 8.23
CA VAL A 991 -37.32 35.61 8.98
C VAL A 991 -36.21 36.29 9.77
N ASP A 992 -35.85 37.51 9.34
CA ASP A 992 -34.97 38.39 10.07
C ASP A 992 -35.75 39.04 11.23
N THR A 993 -35.08 39.34 12.34
CA THR A 993 -35.67 40.03 13.48
C THR A 993 -34.69 41.04 14.06
N MET A 994 -35.05 42.31 13.96
CA MET A 994 -34.37 43.44 14.57
C MET A 994 -34.90 43.66 15.99
N ALA A 995 -34.01 43.79 16.96
CA ALA A 995 -34.39 44.27 18.29
C ALA A 995 -34.63 45.79 18.24
N LEU A 996 -35.67 46.25 18.95
CA LEU A 996 -35.94 47.67 19.16
C LEU A 996 -35.51 48.04 20.58
N SER A 997 -34.69 49.08 20.66
CA SER A 997 -34.13 49.69 21.87
C SER A 997 -33.70 51.12 21.56
N ASP A 998 -33.16 51.84 22.55
CA ASP A 998 -32.53 53.17 22.39
C ASP A 998 -31.17 53.13 21.66
N PHE A 999 -31.02 52.23 20.68
CA PHE A 999 -29.78 52.06 19.91
C PHE A 999 -29.76 53.05 18.74
N GLU A 1000 -28.84 54.03 18.79
CA GLU A 1000 -28.61 54.93 17.67
C GLU A 1000 -27.35 54.51 16.91
N LEU A 1001 -27.52 54.03 15.67
CA LEU A 1001 -26.42 53.62 14.78
C LEU A 1001 -25.33 54.71 14.61
N ARG A 1002 -25.65 55.98 14.82
CA ARG A 1002 -24.65 57.06 14.72
C ARG A 1002 -23.75 57.18 15.96
N ASN A 1003 -24.25 56.80 17.14
CA ASN A 1003 -23.57 56.99 18.42
C ASN A 1003 -22.94 55.68 18.91
N ASP A 1004 -23.65 54.56 18.74
CA ASP A 1004 -23.28 53.26 19.32
C ASP A 1004 -22.39 52.40 18.41
N LEU A 1005 -22.25 52.76 17.13
CA LEU A 1005 -21.39 52.06 16.17
C LEU A 1005 -19.89 52.12 16.50
N PHE A 1006 -19.47 52.95 17.47
CA PHE A 1006 -18.12 52.86 18.02
C PHE A 1006 -17.94 51.62 18.93
N VAL A 1007 -19.01 51.14 19.56
CA VAL A 1007 -19.00 49.96 20.44
C VAL A 1007 -19.11 48.66 19.63
N TYR A 1008 -19.87 48.68 18.53
CA TYR A 1008 -20.07 47.54 17.64
C TYR A 1008 -19.29 47.74 16.34
N GLY A 1009 -18.22 46.96 16.14
CA GLY A 1009 -17.49 46.96 14.87
C GLY A 1009 -18.42 46.60 13.69
N THR A 1010 -18.29 47.31 12.57
CA THR A 1010 -18.99 46.95 11.33
C THR A 1010 -18.46 45.61 10.80
N ASP A 1011 -19.27 44.57 10.82
CA ASP A 1011 -18.90 43.26 10.23
C ASP A 1011 -18.80 43.37 8.71
N THR A 1012 -17.58 43.52 8.19
CA THR A 1012 -17.33 43.70 6.74
C THR A 1012 -17.37 42.36 6.02
N GLY A 1013 -18.58 41.93 5.63
CA GLY A 1013 -18.80 40.73 4.84
C GLY A 1013 -20.11 39.98 5.13
N VAL A 1014 -20.88 40.43 6.12
CA VAL A 1014 -22.25 39.96 6.38
C VAL A 1014 -23.25 40.99 5.83
N ARG A 1015 -24.40 40.54 5.34
CA ARG A 1015 -25.50 41.41 4.93
C ARG A 1015 -26.19 42.02 6.16
N GLY A 1016 -26.66 43.26 6.02
CA GLY A 1016 -27.47 43.90 7.06
C GLY A 1016 -28.83 43.21 7.25
N LEU A 1017 -29.45 43.43 8.42
CA LEU A 1017 -30.82 42.99 8.68
C LEU A 1017 -31.77 43.49 7.58
N PHE A 1018 -32.63 42.60 7.07
CA PHE A 1018 -33.58 42.85 5.98
C PHE A 1018 -32.94 43.16 4.61
N GLN A 1019 -31.61 43.12 4.47
CA GLN A 1019 -30.93 43.47 3.22
C GLN A 1019 -31.16 42.40 2.15
N GLY A 1020 -31.65 42.82 0.97
CA GLY A 1020 -31.94 41.95 -0.16
C GLY A 1020 -33.38 41.42 -0.23
N LEU A 1021 -34.19 41.63 0.83
CA LEU A 1021 -35.63 41.39 0.78
C LEU A 1021 -36.27 42.21 -0.36
N GLY A 1022 -37.29 41.65 -1.00
CA GLY A 1022 -38.16 42.39 -1.92
C GLY A 1022 -39.14 43.29 -1.16
N LEU A 1023 -39.55 44.41 -1.77
CA LEU A 1023 -40.46 45.38 -1.14
C LEU A 1023 -41.84 44.80 -0.78
N GLY A 1024 -42.31 43.78 -1.50
CA GLY A 1024 -43.56 43.10 -1.16
C GLY A 1024 -43.31 42.03 -0.10
N THR A 1025 -43.46 42.34 1.18
CA THR A 1025 -43.15 41.39 2.27
C THR A 1025 -44.07 41.59 3.47
N THR A 1026 -44.23 40.54 4.27
CA THR A 1026 -44.94 40.59 5.55
C THR A 1026 -44.00 41.10 6.64
N TRP A 1027 -44.53 41.96 7.52
CA TRP A 1027 -43.85 42.58 8.65
C TRP A 1027 -44.62 42.30 9.95
N GLU A 1028 -43.90 42.11 11.05
CA GLU A 1028 -44.47 41.99 12.40
C GLU A 1028 -43.68 42.84 13.41
N LEU A 1029 -44.35 43.81 14.02
CA LEU A 1029 -43.85 44.61 15.12
C LEU A 1029 -44.47 44.11 16.44
N ARG A 1030 -43.63 43.76 17.42
CA ARG A 1030 -44.04 43.36 18.77
C ARG A 1030 -43.39 44.25 19.82
N LEU A 1031 -44.20 44.97 20.58
CA LEU A 1031 -43.82 45.71 21.77
C LEU A 1031 -44.43 45.02 23.01
N PRO A 1032 -43.67 44.16 23.73
CA PRO A 1032 -44.21 43.44 24.88
C PRO A 1032 -44.55 44.39 26.02
N ARG A 1033 -45.82 44.38 26.47
CA ARG A 1033 -46.30 45.22 27.59
C ARG A 1033 -45.53 45.02 28.90
N ARG A 1034 -44.94 43.84 29.13
CA ARG A 1034 -44.08 43.57 30.31
C ARG A 1034 -42.73 44.32 30.25
N GLY A 1035 -42.23 44.64 29.06
CA GLY A 1035 -40.95 45.34 28.84
C GLY A 1035 -41.10 46.85 28.59
N ASN A 1036 -42.34 47.36 28.54
CA ASN A 1036 -42.64 48.76 28.26
C ASN A 1036 -43.67 49.27 29.28
N ASN A 1037 -43.20 49.95 30.33
CA ASN A 1037 -44.07 50.59 31.33
C ASN A 1037 -44.62 51.91 30.79
N PHE A 1038 -45.44 51.82 29.74
CA PHE A 1038 -45.84 52.95 28.92
C PHE A 1038 -47.30 52.82 28.45
N ASP A 1039 -47.96 53.96 28.31
CA ASP A 1039 -49.31 54.05 27.77
C ASP A 1039 -49.29 54.10 26.24
N PHE A 1040 -49.53 52.94 25.62
CA PHE A 1040 -49.62 52.75 24.18
C PHE A 1040 -50.65 53.67 23.48
N ALA A 1041 -51.60 54.27 24.21
CA ALA A 1041 -52.48 55.28 23.65
C ALA A 1041 -51.74 56.59 23.27
N ARG A 1042 -50.51 56.81 23.74
CA ARG A 1042 -49.70 58.00 23.44
C ARG A 1042 -48.82 57.88 22.19
N ILE A 1043 -48.79 56.70 21.56
CA ILE A 1043 -48.24 56.54 20.21
C ILE A 1043 -49.25 57.15 19.25
N ALA A 1044 -48.84 58.18 18.50
CA ALA A 1044 -49.66 58.83 17.50
C ALA A 1044 -49.54 58.16 16.13
N ASP A 1045 -48.32 57.74 15.77
CA ASP A 1045 -48.02 56.99 14.54
C ASP A 1045 -46.76 56.12 14.71
N VAL A 1046 -46.60 55.12 13.86
CA VAL A 1046 -45.35 54.38 13.66
C VAL A 1046 -45.01 54.47 12.18
N GLN A 1047 -43.82 54.98 11.89
CA GLN A 1047 -43.35 55.19 10.51
C GLN A 1047 -42.30 54.16 10.17
N LEU A 1048 -42.57 53.38 9.12
CA LEU A 1048 -41.61 52.47 8.52
C LEU A 1048 -40.84 53.23 7.44
N VAL A 1049 -39.53 53.41 7.63
CA VAL A 1049 -38.64 54.01 6.63
C VAL A 1049 -37.91 52.88 5.90
N VAL A 1050 -38.12 52.77 4.59
CA VAL A 1050 -37.50 51.74 3.76
C VAL A 1050 -36.51 52.40 2.81
N TYR A 1051 -35.24 52.00 2.93
CA TYR A 1051 -34.19 52.35 1.98
C TYR A 1051 -34.00 51.18 1.03
N TYR A 1052 -34.10 51.41 -0.27
CA TYR A 1052 -34.00 50.34 -1.25
C TYR A 1052 -33.29 50.79 -2.54
N THR A 1053 -32.75 49.81 -3.26
CA THR A 1053 -32.22 50.00 -4.62
C THR A 1053 -33.15 49.43 -5.66
N ALA A 1054 -33.21 50.06 -6.83
CA ALA A 1054 -34.02 49.60 -7.95
C ALA A 1054 -33.42 50.03 -9.30
N GLU A 1055 -33.77 49.33 -10.38
CA GLU A 1055 -33.40 49.68 -11.76
C GLU A 1055 -34.59 50.23 -12.53
N PHE A 1056 -34.36 51.19 -13.42
CA PHE A 1056 -35.41 51.87 -14.18
C PHE A 1056 -35.52 51.32 -15.61
N ASP A 1057 -36.74 51.04 -16.07
CA ASP A 1057 -37.09 50.74 -17.47
C ASP A 1057 -38.30 51.55 -17.94
N LEU A 1058 -38.21 52.12 -19.15
CA LEU A 1058 -39.23 53.01 -19.71
C LEU A 1058 -40.51 52.26 -20.12
N GLY A 1059 -40.39 51.06 -20.70
CA GLY A 1059 -41.57 50.29 -21.13
C GLY A 1059 -42.38 49.79 -19.93
N LEU A 1060 -41.69 49.49 -18.81
CA LEU A 1060 -42.34 49.18 -17.55
C LEU A 1060 -43.10 50.39 -16.99
N ARG A 1061 -42.56 51.62 -17.10
CA ARG A 1061 -43.26 52.84 -16.66
C ARG A 1061 -44.60 53.01 -17.35
N GLU A 1062 -44.63 52.89 -18.68
CA GLU A 1062 -45.86 52.99 -19.49
C GLU A 1062 -46.88 51.91 -19.09
N THR A 1063 -46.40 50.68 -18.82
CA THR A 1063 -47.24 49.55 -18.37
C THR A 1063 -47.83 49.77 -16.97
N VAL A 1064 -47.09 50.40 -16.06
CA VAL A 1064 -47.58 50.74 -14.71
C VAL A 1064 -48.60 51.88 -14.76
N LEU A 1065 -48.31 52.96 -15.49
CA LEU A 1065 -49.19 54.13 -15.60
C LEU A 1065 -50.52 53.85 -16.31
N THR A 1066 -50.60 52.78 -17.10
CA THR A 1066 -51.83 52.35 -17.79
C THR A 1066 -52.66 51.31 -17.01
N ARG A 1067 -52.18 50.87 -15.83
CA ARG A 1067 -52.94 49.96 -14.96
C ARG A 1067 -54.14 50.70 -14.35
N PRO A 1068 -55.35 50.11 -14.33
CA PRO A 1068 -56.51 50.76 -13.70
C PRO A 1068 -56.28 50.92 -12.18
N PRO A 1069 -56.72 52.04 -11.59
CA PRO A 1069 -56.60 52.30 -10.16
C PRO A 1069 -57.43 51.31 -9.33
N ARG A 1070 -57.06 51.13 -8.07
CA ARG A 1070 -57.78 50.26 -7.13
C ARG A 1070 -59.11 50.88 -6.69
N PRO A 1071 -60.11 50.06 -6.29
CA PRO A 1071 -61.33 50.57 -5.69
C PRO A 1071 -61.02 51.47 -4.49
N GLY A 1072 -61.56 52.70 -4.50
CA GLY A 1072 -61.32 53.71 -3.47
C GLY A 1072 -60.03 54.53 -3.63
N GLU A 1073 -59.10 54.20 -4.52
CA GLU A 1073 -57.87 54.98 -4.74
C GLU A 1073 -58.15 56.39 -5.30
N LEU A 1074 -59.20 56.50 -6.13
CA LEU A 1074 -59.71 57.75 -6.65
C LEU A 1074 -60.80 58.38 -5.76
N SER A 1075 -60.98 57.91 -4.53
CA SER A 1075 -61.93 58.46 -3.54
C SER A 1075 -61.19 59.02 -2.33
N ALA A 1076 -61.67 60.13 -1.78
CA ALA A 1076 -61.10 60.76 -0.59
C ALA A 1076 -62.17 61.43 0.28
N VAL A 1077 -61.90 61.54 1.58
CA VAL A 1077 -62.77 62.25 2.53
C VAL A 1077 -62.14 63.59 2.91
N ARG A 1078 -62.86 64.69 2.67
CA ARG A 1078 -62.54 66.03 3.16
C ARG A 1078 -63.44 66.36 4.33
N THR A 1079 -62.88 66.32 5.54
CA THR A 1079 -63.54 66.88 6.73
C THR A 1079 -63.26 68.39 6.81
N VAL A 1080 -64.33 69.17 7.01
CA VAL A 1080 -64.29 70.59 7.37
C VAL A 1080 -64.84 70.74 8.79
N ASN A 1081 -64.01 71.19 9.73
CA ASN A 1081 -64.47 71.58 11.06
C ASN A 1081 -64.68 73.09 11.07
N LEU A 1082 -65.94 73.52 11.06
CA LEU A 1082 -66.30 74.93 10.86
C LEU A 1082 -65.65 75.88 11.87
N ARG A 1083 -65.40 75.43 13.10
CA ARG A 1083 -64.76 76.23 14.14
C ARG A 1083 -63.29 76.54 13.86
N TYR A 1084 -62.59 75.66 13.13
CA TYR A 1084 -61.16 75.82 12.82
C TYR A 1084 -60.92 76.26 11.37
N ASP A 1085 -61.71 75.76 10.43
CA ASP A 1085 -61.57 76.03 8.99
C ASP A 1085 -62.37 77.26 8.50
N ALA A 1086 -63.31 77.75 9.31
CA ALA A 1086 -64.13 78.94 9.04
C ALA A 1086 -64.43 79.74 10.33
N PRO A 1087 -63.41 80.12 11.13
CA PRO A 1087 -63.59 80.66 12.49
C PRO A 1087 -64.44 81.94 12.54
N ASP A 1088 -64.34 82.83 11.56
CA ASP A 1088 -65.14 84.06 11.49
C ASP A 1088 -66.62 83.78 11.24
N ALA A 1089 -66.92 82.84 10.33
CA ALA A 1089 -68.29 82.39 10.06
C ALA A 1089 -68.87 81.61 11.25
N TRP A 1090 -68.05 80.79 11.92
CA TRP A 1090 -68.41 80.11 13.17
C TRP A 1090 -68.62 81.09 14.34
N TYR A 1091 -67.94 82.25 14.37
CA TYR A 1091 -68.24 83.29 15.35
C TYR A 1091 -69.60 83.96 15.08
N GLY A 1092 -69.95 84.15 13.79
CA GLY A 1092 -71.28 84.62 13.37
C GLY A 1092 -72.43 83.70 13.78
N PHE A 1093 -72.20 82.38 13.81
CA PHE A 1093 -73.18 81.36 14.24
C PHE A 1093 -73.82 81.66 15.60
N TYR A 1094 -73.05 82.16 16.57
CA TYR A 1094 -73.57 82.43 17.91
C TYR A 1094 -74.59 83.59 17.95
N ARG A 1095 -74.64 84.43 16.91
CA ARG A 1095 -75.62 85.52 16.78
C ARG A 1095 -76.83 85.12 15.93
N ASP A 1096 -76.58 84.54 14.76
CA ASP A 1096 -77.60 84.35 13.72
C ASP A 1096 -78.03 82.88 13.54
N SER A 1097 -77.51 81.96 14.36
CA SER A 1097 -77.74 80.50 14.30
C SER A 1097 -77.41 79.82 12.95
N GLY A 1098 -76.77 80.54 12.02
CA GLY A 1098 -76.34 80.04 10.72
C GLY A 1098 -74.84 80.24 10.45
N VAL A 1099 -74.24 79.32 9.71
CA VAL A 1099 -72.87 79.39 9.16
C VAL A 1099 -72.95 79.24 7.65
N ASP A 1100 -72.40 80.20 6.92
CA ASP A 1100 -72.09 80.07 5.49
C ASP A 1100 -70.59 79.76 5.33
N PHE A 1101 -70.22 78.73 4.56
CA PHE A 1101 -68.83 78.41 4.23
C PHE A 1101 -68.71 77.97 2.76
N THR A 1102 -67.57 78.24 2.12
CA THR A 1102 -67.34 77.88 0.71
C THR A 1102 -66.26 76.81 0.60
N LEU A 1103 -66.52 75.79 -0.22
CA LEU A 1103 -65.51 74.84 -0.68
C LEU A 1103 -64.97 75.33 -2.04
N ASP A 1104 -63.83 76.01 -2.00
CA ASP A 1104 -63.08 76.44 -3.19
C ASP A 1104 -62.02 75.39 -3.57
N PRO A 1105 -61.54 75.35 -4.84
CA PRO A 1105 -60.45 74.46 -5.25
C PRO A 1105 -59.18 74.57 -4.39
N VAL A 1106 -58.91 75.75 -3.80
CA VAL A 1106 -57.76 75.99 -2.89
C VAL A 1106 -57.92 75.28 -1.54
N ARG A 1107 -59.15 74.91 -1.16
CA ARG A 1107 -59.45 74.11 0.05
C ARG A 1107 -59.44 72.60 -0.21
N MET A 1108 -59.27 72.18 -1.47
CA MET A 1108 -59.09 70.79 -1.91
C MET A 1108 -57.62 70.51 -2.27
N PRO A 1109 -57.18 69.24 -2.36
CA PRO A 1109 -55.83 68.89 -2.79
C PRO A 1109 -55.52 69.37 -4.22
N ALA A 1110 -54.37 70.03 -4.40
CA ALA A 1110 -54.02 70.75 -5.63
C ALA A 1110 -53.76 69.85 -6.86
N ASN A 1111 -53.49 68.56 -6.65
CA ASN A 1111 -53.27 67.55 -7.68
C ASN A 1111 -54.53 66.76 -8.05
N GLN A 1112 -55.68 67.07 -7.46
CA GLN A 1112 -56.96 66.43 -7.77
C GLN A 1112 -57.84 67.35 -8.63
N ARG A 1113 -58.64 66.75 -9.51
CA ARG A 1113 -59.60 67.41 -10.41
C ARG A 1113 -60.89 66.62 -10.47
N ASP A 1114 -61.89 67.14 -11.17
CA ASP A 1114 -63.12 66.43 -11.52
C ASP A 1114 -63.86 65.84 -10.30
N PHE A 1115 -63.87 66.61 -9.20
CA PHE A 1115 -64.46 66.24 -7.91
C PHE A 1115 -65.95 65.92 -8.02
N THR A 1116 -66.35 64.72 -7.59
CA THR A 1116 -67.75 64.24 -7.57
C THR A 1116 -68.08 63.65 -6.21
N ILE A 1117 -69.15 64.10 -5.56
CA ILE A 1117 -69.56 63.63 -4.22
C ILE A 1117 -70.02 62.17 -4.27
N GLU A 1118 -69.54 61.35 -3.34
CA GLU A 1118 -69.97 59.98 -3.11
C GLU A 1118 -70.85 59.88 -1.86
N SER A 1119 -70.38 60.43 -0.74
CA SER A 1119 -71.18 60.56 0.48
C SER A 1119 -70.93 61.87 1.23
N VAL A 1120 -71.92 62.31 2.03
CA VAL A 1120 -71.77 63.47 2.92
C VAL A 1120 -72.34 63.13 4.28
N GLN A 1121 -71.54 63.30 5.32
CA GLN A 1121 -71.93 63.15 6.71
C GLN A 1121 -71.70 64.47 7.45
N LEU A 1122 -72.60 64.79 8.37
CA LEU A 1122 -72.44 65.91 9.28
C LEU A 1122 -72.40 65.37 10.71
N ARG A 1123 -71.47 65.88 11.51
CA ARG A 1123 -71.37 65.56 12.93
C ARG A 1123 -71.40 66.82 13.77
N VAL A 1124 -72.31 66.86 14.73
CA VAL A 1124 -72.44 67.91 15.72
C VAL A 1124 -71.58 67.56 16.93
N GLN A 1125 -70.75 68.50 17.37
CA GLN A 1125 -69.99 68.36 18.61
C GLN A 1125 -70.62 69.25 19.69
N PRO A 1126 -71.49 68.71 20.57
CA PRO A 1126 -72.06 69.49 21.67
C PRO A 1126 -71.02 69.87 22.73
N ARG A 1127 -71.38 70.85 23.56
CA ARG A 1127 -70.64 71.20 24.77
C ARG A 1127 -70.80 70.10 25.82
N PRO A 1128 -69.73 69.71 26.56
CA PRO A 1128 -69.80 68.68 27.58
C PRO A 1128 -70.97 68.90 28.55
N GLY A 1129 -71.82 67.88 28.70
CA GLY A 1129 -73.08 67.96 29.47
C GLY A 1129 -74.35 68.26 28.65
N THR A 1130 -74.26 68.39 27.33
CA THR A 1130 -75.42 68.55 26.43
C THR A 1130 -75.63 67.27 25.61
N ASP A 1131 -76.87 66.77 25.52
CA ASP A 1131 -77.21 65.57 24.76
C ASP A 1131 -77.11 65.82 23.24
N PRO A 1132 -76.29 65.06 22.48
CA PRO A 1132 -76.17 65.19 21.03
C PRO A 1132 -77.45 64.83 20.24
N ALA A 1133 -78.40 64.11 20.82
CA ALA A 1133 -79.55 63.57 20.09
C ALA A 1133 -80.63 64.61 19.76
N GLY A 1134 -81.24 64.50 18.57
CA GLY A 1134 -82.44 65.25 18.19
C GLY A 1134 -82.23 66.74 17.88
N MET A 1135 -81.00 67.17 17.61
CA MET A 1135 -80.71 68.53 17.14
C MET A 1135 -81.12 68.65 15.67
N THR A 1136 -81.99 69.60 15.37
CA THR A 1136 -82.48 69.88 14.01
C THR A 1136 -81.63 70.96 13.36
N LEU A 1137 -81.06 70.63 12.20
CA LEU A 1137 -80.23 71.50 11.38
C LEU A 1137 -80.85 71.60 9.99
N THR A 1138 -80.91 72.81 9.43
CA THR A 1138 -81.24 73.04 8.04
C THR A 1138 -79.94 73.17 7.25
N VAL A 1139 -79.74 72.27 6.28
CA VAL A 1139 -78.55 72.23 5.42
C VAL A 1139 -78.91 72.66 4.01
N THR A 1140 -78.14 73.59 3.46
CA THR A 1140 -78.21 73.99 2.04
C THR A 1140 -76.87 73.68 1.40
N ALA A 1141 -76.85 72.69 0.50
CA ALA A 1141 -75.67 72.31 -0.27
C ALA A 1141 -75.62 73.07 -1.61
N PRO A 1142 -74.45 73.15 -2.29
CA PRO A 1142 -74.29 73.86 -3.56
C PRO A 1142 -75.34 73.43 -4.60
N GLY A 1143 -76.12 74.39 -5.10
CA GLY A 1143 -77.16 74.14 -6.11
C GLY A 1143 -78.40 73.37 -5.64
N GLN A 1144 -78.52 73.04 -4.35
CA GLN A 1144 -79.65 72.31 -3.78
C GLN A 1144 -80.58 73.22 -2.96
N SER A 1145 -81.81 72.76 -2.72
CA SER A 1145 -82.75 73.45 -1.80
C SER A 1145 -82.43 73.11 -0.34
N PRO A 1146 -82.75 74.00 0.63
CA PRO A 1146 -82.52 73.73 2.05
C PRO A 1146 -83.35 72.53 2.56
N VAL A 1147 -82.72 71.62 3.29
CA VAL A 1147 -83.37 70.44 3.90
C VAL A 1147 -83.08 70.39 5.40
N ALA A 1148 -84.12 70.15 6.21
CA ALA A 1148 -84.01 69.96 7.66
C ALA A 1148 -83.70 68.49 7.99
N VAL A 1149 -82.72 68.27 8.85
CA VAL A 1149 -82.20 66.96 9.28
C VAL A 1149 -81.97 66.94 10.78
N THR A 1150 -82.08 65.77 11.41
CA THR A 1150 -81.97 65.60 12.87
C THR A 1150 -80.81 64.68 13.25
N SER A 1151 -80.01 65.08 14.24
CA SER A 1151 -78.91 64.26 14.76
C SER A 1151 -79.35 63.01 15.52
N ASP A 1152 -78.56 61.95 15.39
CA ASP A 1152 -78.70 60.70 16.13
C ASP A 1152 -78.07 60.77 17.54
N THR A 1153 -78.05 59.62 18.24
CA THR A 1153 -77.48 59.47 19.59
C THR A 1153 -75.97 59.72 19.70
N GLU A 1154 -75.24 59.76 18.59
CA GLU A 1154 -73.80 60.09 18.54
C GLU A 1154 -73.51 61.50 17.99
N GLY A 1155 -74.57 62.25 17.66
CA GLY A 1155 -74.51 63.57 17.06
C GLY A 1155 -74.29 63.55 15.56
N ALA A 1156 -74.42 62.40 14.90
CA ALA A 1156 -74.20 62.24 13.47
C ALA A 1156 -75.51 62.40 12.67
N VAL A 1157 -75.33 62.75 11.39
CA VAL A 1157 -76.38 62.93 10.38
C VAL A 1157 -75.83 62.44 9.05
N ASP A 1158 -76.50 61.47 8.44
CA ASP A 1158 -76.28 61.09 7.04
C ASP A 1158 -76.99 62.10 6.12
N LEU A 1159 -76.23 63.00 5.50
CA LEU A 1159 -76.77 63.98 4.56
C LEU A 1159 -77.00 63.39 3.17
N THR A 1160 -76.34 62.28 2.81
CA THR A 1160 -76.61 61.56 1.56
C THR A 1160 -78.01 60.96 1.55
N ALA A 1161 -78.46 60.39 2.66
CA ALA A 1161 -79.83 59.90 2.81
C ALA A 1161 -80.89 61.01 2.71
N ALA A 1162 -80.57 62.22 3.20
CA ALA A 1162 -81.46 63.37 3.17
C ALA A 1162 -81.45 64.14 1.83
N LEU A 1163 -80.33 64.12 1.11
CA LEU A 1163 -80.10 64.83 -0.15
C LEU A 1163 -79.50 63.87 -1.22
N PRO A 1164 -80.23 62.85 -1.69
CA PRO A 1164 -79.69 61.87 -2.65
C PRO A 1164 -79.28 62.48 -4.00
N ALA A 1165 -79.83 63.64 -4.36
CA ALA A 1165 -79.46 64.39 -5.57
C ALA A 1165 -78.09 65.10 -5.48
N LEU A 1166 -77.41 65.01 -4.33
CA LEU A 1166 -76.08 65.56 -4.10
C LEU A 1166 -74.97 64.63 -4.61
N VAL A 1167 -75.22 63.32 -4.61
CA VAL A 1167 -74.28 62.30 -5.10
C VAL A 1167 -74.05 62.47 -6.60
N GLY A 1168 -72.80 62.42 -7.05
CA GLY A 1168 -72.39 62.67 -8.43
C GLY A 1168 -72.32 64.16 -8.84
N THR A 1169 -72.61 65.10 -7.92
CA THR A 1169 -72.40 66.54 -8.15
C THR A 1169 -71.06 67.02 -7.58
N SER A 1170 -70.61 68.22 -7.92
CA SER A 1170 -69.34 68.74 -7.41
C SER A 1170 -69.49 69.28 -5.98
N PRO A 1171 -68.55 68.99 -5.05
CA PRO A 1171 -68.55 69.55 -3.70
C PRO A 1171 -68.20 71.05 -3.64
N LEU A 1172 -67.73 71.61 -4.76
CA LEU A 1172 -67.29 73.00 -4.85
C LEU A 1172 -68.49 73.97 -4.85
N GLY A 1173 -68.39 75.03 -4.06
CA GLY A 1173 -69.43 76.06 -3.95
C GLY A 1173 -69.76 76.44 -2.50
N GLY A 1174 -70.80 77.26 -2.35
CA GLY A 1174 -71.28 77.74 -1.05
C GLY A 1174 -72.20 76.73 -0.36
N TRP A 1175 -71.92 76.48 0.92
CA TRP A 1175 -72.68 75.64 1.83
C TRP A 1175 -73.23 76.49 2.98
N ARG A 1176 -74.47 76.25 3.39
CA ARG A 1176 -75.09 76.91 4.55
C ARG A 1176 -75.64 75.88 5.53
N LEU A 1177 -75.36 76.09 6.82
CA LEU A 1177 -75.81 75.25 7.93
C LEU A 1177 -76.49 76.12 8.99
N GLU A 1178 -77.74 75.84 9.32
CA GLU A 1178 -78.55 76.65 10.24
C GLU A 1178 -79.18 75.77 11.32
N LEU A 1179 -78.96 76.09 12.60
CA LEU A 1179 -79.51 75.32 13.73
C LEU A 1179 -80.94 75.79 14.02
N THR A 1180 -81.93 74.96 13.71
CA THR A 1180 -83.35 75.34 13.71
C THR A 1180 -84.15 74.80 14.89
N GLY A 1181 -83.62 73.86 15.67
CA GLY A 1181 -84.26 73.41 16.92
C GLY A 1181 -83.60 72.18 17.55
N GLY A 1182 -84.20 71.67 18.62
CA GLY A 1182 -83.80 70.42 19.28
C GLY A 1182 -83.91 70.50 20.81
N PRO A 1183 -84.26 69.40 21.51
CA PRO A 1183 -84.61 69.44 22.94
C PRO A 1183 -83.44 69.83 23.85
N SER A 1184 -82.20 69.59 23.42
CA SER A 1184 -80.97 69.93 24.16
C SER A 1184 -80.36 71.30 23.79
N VAL A 1185 -80.90 71.97 22.76
CA VAL A 1185 -80.41 73.24 22.22
C VAL A 1185 -81.47 74.34 22.15
N THR A 1186 -82.70 74.07 22.58
CA THR A 1186 -83.81 75.04 22.62
C THR A 1186 -84.20 75.33 24.06
N GLU A 1187 -84.13 76.59 24.48
CA GLU A 1187 -84.43 77.03 25.85
C GLU A 1187 -85.47 78.16 25.75
N ASP A 1188 -86.62 78.00 26.40
CA ASP A 1188 -87.79 78.91 26.31
C ASP A 1188 -88.26 79.22 24.87
N GLY A 1189 -88.13 78.26 23.96
CA GLY A 1189 -88.49 78.42 22.55
C GLY A 1189 -87.47 79.19 21.70
N VAL A 1190 -86.30 79.53 22.27
CA VAL A 1190 -85.19 80.19 21.57
C VAL A 1190 -84.03 79.21 21.41
N VAL A 1191 -83.48 79.12 20.20
CA VAL A 1191 -82.30 78.28 19.92
C VAL A 1191 -81.06 78.89 20.58
N ARG A 1192 -80.23 78.04 21.20
CA ARG A 1192 -78.99 78.37 21.93
C ARG A 1192 -77.76 77.81 21.21
N PRO A 1193 -77.24 78.49 20.16
CA PRO A 1193 -76.08 78.00 19.40
C PRO A 1193 -74.79 77.88 20.26
N ASP A 1194 -74.71 78.55 21.41
CA ASP A 1194 -73.60 78.45 22.39
C ASP A 1194 -73.49 77.08 23.09
N ARG A 1195 -74.50 76.22 22.92
CA ARG A 1195 -74.48 74.81 23.35
C ARG A 1195 -73.65 73.91 22.42
N LEU A 1196 -73.25 74.39 21.25
CA LEU A 1196 -72.36 73.67 20.32
C LEU A 1196 -70.90 74.12 20.45
N VAL A 1197 -70.00 73.15 20.40
CA VAL A 1197 -68.54 73.37 20.40
C VAL A 1197 -68.00 73.46 18.98
N SER A 1198 -68.44 72.59 18.07
CA SER A 1198 -68.19 72.68 16.64
C SER A 1198 -69.24 71.89 15.84
N VAL A 1199 -69.28 72.09 14.53
CA VAL A 1199 -69.89 71.17 13.58
C VAL A 1199 -68.82 70.77 12.57
N GLN A 1200 -68.80 69.48 12.25
CA GLN A 1200 -67.90 68.87 11.27
C GLN A 1200 -68.72 68.38 10.08
N VAL A 1201 -68.28 68.70 8.87
CA VAL A 1201 -68.85 68.17 7.63
C VAL A 1201 -67.80 67.29 6.98
N GLY A 1202 -68.05 65.99 6.89
CA GLY A 1202 -67.26 65.05 6.11
C GLY A 1202 -67.86 64.91 4.72
N VAL A 1203 -67.12 65.28 3.69
CA VAL A 1203 -67.50 65.06 2.28
C VAL A 1203 -66.58 63.98 1.71
N GLU A 1204 -67.13 62.83 1.37
CA GLU A 1204 -66.48 61.81 0.57
C GLU A 1204 -66.72 62.12 -0.92
N TYR A 1205 -65.66 62.11 -1.72
CA TYR A 1205 -65.71 62.44 -3.13
C TYR A 1205 -64.72 61.60 -3.93
N SER A 1206 -65.11 61.23 -5.15
CA SER A 1206 -64.18 60.76 -6.17
C SER A 1206 -63.54 61.92 -6.93
N PHE A 1207 -62.36 61.69 -7.48
CA PHE A 1207 -61.55 62.67 -8.20
C PHE A 1207 -60.73 62.02 -9.33
N GLY A 1208 -60.29 62.84 -10.29
CA GLY A 1208 -59.29 62.47 -11.30
C GLY A 1208 -57.93 63.12 -11.02
N TYR A 1209 -56.85 62.47 -11.46
CA TYR A 1209 -55.53 63.10 -11.54
C TYR A 1209 -55.36 63.81 -12.89
N PRO A 1210 -54.64 64.95 -12.97
CA PRO A 1210 -54.22 65.50 -14.25
C PRO A 1210 -53.28 64.51 -14.95
N ALA A 1211 -53.49 64.28 -16.25
CA ALA A 1211 -52.58 63.45 -17.05
C ALA A 1211 -51.15 64.02 -17.03
N GLU A 1212 -50.15 63.14 -16.92
CA GLU A 1212 -48.77 63.49 -17.28
C GLU A 1212 -48.72 63.86 -18.78
N ALA A 1213 -47.89 64.85 -19.12
CA ALA A 1213 -47.82 65.47 -20.45
C ALA A 1213 -46.61 64.98 -21.27
#